data_AF-A0A1E7IYM1-F1
#
_entry.id   AF-A0A1E7IYM1-F1
#
_cell.length_a   1.000
_cell.length_b   1.000
_cell.length_c   1.000
_cell.angle_alpha   90.00
_cell.angle_beta   90.00
_cell.angle_gamma   90.00
#
_symmetry.space_group_name_H-M   'P 1'
#
loop_
_entity.id
_entity.type
_entity.pdbx_description
1 polymer ?
#
loop_
_entity_poly.entity_id
_entity_poly.type
_entity_poly.pdbx_seq_one_letter_code
_entity_poly.pdbx_strand_id
1 'polypeptide(L)'
;MFLLNLFYKNARINGCGKFCVDKDHDKIRKWTRLPSGKKSQELLRLMAVACGGTDFVPHLPYKLEELLRNPFESLAIEFILARHAPGDRSPYHPAITGNGVKIYLPGKAETIKKKDYRYLPEKLKIWKPKIGDGNLNYFLLGYGHQLNHFNDKDNFDFSDTFHRIVRFHTLFNPNAHVTNPYDYLVRLHYKAVLKSRYPGQLIIQLLTHLLKKYFSINTEPWLERTVSFEKEWENLLPWQKRAVVPIIDTVRHVYDASPNIADPLNKRGVMLLDRPDRFCTPKSFPCWITAMDRLLPNVQFVITLSQKADLAFPNAVRRRRLKLPVIINRPKQKPAPRLRSRDILLIDIDSRLPNLALMKLSSHFKMQGKRVILAHRDDRIKGVEEVYASCIFFHSKTTYHVKKLREHYGNGLIVGGSGIDVKLRLPKKIENLPADYSLYPELKDRAIGFLTRGCPFKCPFCIVPVKEGRVKQVSDLDALLQNRLGKLILLDDNILSHPNCNFFLEEMVKRNIEVNFNQTLDIRLIDKEKAKLLKRIRPSNVRFTRRVYHFSLNDTGNLDLVRRKYQQLKFTHSDNVEFICMYGYNTTLANDLERFRFLRSLPGAYVFVQRYQPIREGPPPDLSNFFDDHADDHIDELTNILFPQNMKSMEKYYRWLSKLYAQTFGKLHTGLVDTIFRYNNRQSKGRYIASLARLKPV
;
A
#
# COMPACT_ATOMS: atom_id res chain seq x y z
N MET A 1 14.93 14.34 -3.29
CA MET A 1 14.90 15.45 -4.26
C MET A 1 15.75 16.61 -3.78
N PHE A 2 16.38 17.35 -4.69
CA PHE A 2 17.01 18.65 -4.45
C PHE A 2 16.47 19.73 -5.41
N LEU A 3 16.38 20.97 -4.95
CA LEU A 3 16.01 22.15 -5.73
C LEU A 3 17.28 22.77 -6.34
N LEU A 4 17.36 22.78 -7.67
CA LEU A 4 18.54 23.30 -8.39
C LEU A 4 18.35 24.76 -8.79
N ASN A 5 17.19 25.08 -9.35
CA ASN A 5 16.89 26.40 -9.87
C ASN A 5 15.44 26.77 -9.55
N LEU A 6 15.21 28.05 -9.33
CA LEU A 6 13.90 28.67 -9.17
C LEU A 6 13.92 29.97 -9.97
N PHE A 7 12.95 30.15 -10.86
CA PHE A 7 12.71 31.37 -11.63
C PHE A 7 11.34 31.88 -11.23
N TYR A 8 11.21 33.18 -11.01
CA TYR A 8 9.94 33.76 -10.62
C TYR A 8 9.70 35.09 -11.31
N LYS A 9 8.44 35.34 -11.65
CA LYS A 9 7.93 36.60 -12.20
C LYS A 9 6.75 37.07 -11.35
N ASN A 10 6.67 38.37 -11.11
CA ASN A 10 5.59 39.02 -10.38
C ASN A 10 5.53 38.68 -8.86
N ALA A 11 6.69 38.37 -8.25
CA ALA A 11 6.80 38.24 -6.80
C ALA A 11 6.76 39.63 -6.13
N ARG A 12 6.03 39.77 -5.02
CA ARG A 12 5.75 41.06 -4.37
C ARG A 12 7.00 41.87 -4.04
N ILE A 13 8.00 41.25 -3.43
CA ILE A 13 9.21 41.93 -2.93
C ILE A 13 10.39 41.75 -3.89
N ASN A 14 10.57 40.55 -4.45
CA ASN A 14 11.67 40.23 -5.35
C ASN A 14 11.38 40.56 -6.82
N GLY A 15 10.13 40.87 -7.20
CA GLY A 15 9.76 41.18 -8.57
C GLY A 15 9.96 40.00 -9.52
N CYS A 16 10.95 40.13 -10.41
CA CYS A 16 11.36 39.09 -11.35
C CYS A 16 12.80 38.69 -11.04
N GLY A 17 13.09 37.39 -10.99
CA GLY A 17 14.42 36.95 -10.64
C GLY A 17 14.63 35.46 -10.76
N LYS A 18 15.85 35.05 -10.40
CA LYS A 18 16.25 33.64 -10.36
C LYS A 18 17.08 33.35 -9.12
N PHE A 19 16.92 32.12 -8.62
CA PHE A 19 17.80 31.49 -7.65
C PHE A 19 18.43 30.27 -8.31
N CYS A 20 19.75 30.14 -8.16
CA CYS A 20 20.52 28.99 -8.62
C CYS A 20 21.32 28.46 -7.43
N VAL A 21 21.20 27.16 -7.14
CA VAL A 21 22.09 26.52 -6.17
C VAL A 21 23.51 26.49 -6.72
N ASP A 22 24.50 26.74 -5.85
CA ASP A 22 25.90 26.51 -6.17
C ASP A 22 26.11 25.01 -6.49
N LYS A 23 26.56 24.75 -7.73
CA LYS A 23 26.74 23.41 -8.30
C LYS A 23 28.18 23.28 -8.78
N ASP A 24 28.79 22.17 -8.41
CA ASP A 24 30.14 21.77 -8.81
C ASP A 24 30.06 20.35 -9.39
N HIS A 25 30.29 20.21 -10.70
CA HIS A 25 30.12 18.96 -11.46
C HIS A 25 28.83 18.18 -11.12
N ASP A 26 28.98 17.05 -10.42
CA ASP A 26 27.91 16.13 -10.02
C ASP A 26 27.43 16.38 -8.58
N LYS A 27 27.76 17.52 -7.98
CA LYS A 27 27.43 17.87 -6.60
C LYS A 27 26.81 19.26 -6.47
N ILE A 28 26.05 19.48 -5.40
CA ILE A 28 25.49 20.79 -5.02
C ILE A 28 25.90 21.17 -3.61
N ARG A 29 25.95 22.47 -3.30
CA ARG A 29 26.12 22.96 -1.93
C ARG A 29 25.01 22.44 -1.02
N LYS A 30 25.42 21.80 0.09
CA LYS A 30 24.45 21.29 1.08
C LYS A 30 23.75 22.44 1.81
N TRP A 31 24.49 23.48 2.18
CA TRP A 31 23.99 24.64 2.93
C TRP A 31 24.09 25.91 2.10
N THR A 32 22.96 26.37 1.56
CA THR A 32 22.84 27.65 0.88
C THR A 32 22.45 28.72 1.90
N ARG A 33 23.28 29.75 2.06
CA ARG A 33 23.13 30.80 3.07
C ARG A 33 22.74 32.09 2.37
N LEU A 34 21.60 32.65 2.75
CA LEU A 34 21.05 33.91 2.24
C LEU A 34 21.13 34.97 3.34
N PRO A 35 21.30 36.26 3.01
CA PRO A 35 21.21 37.32 4.01
C PRO A 35 19.79 37.37 4.60
N SER A 36 19.68 37.65 5.89
CA SER A 36 18.40 37.92 6.54
C SER A 36 17.69 39.12 5.92
N GLY A 37 16.37 39.03 5.75
CA GLY A 37 15.53 40.15 5.33
C GLY A 37 14.30 39.73 4.54
N LYS A 38 13.42 40.69 4.25
CA LYS A 38 12.13 40.44 3.58
C LYS A 38 12.27 39.77 2.21
N LYS A 39 13.31 40.12 1.43
CA LYS A 39 13.60 39.49 0.13
C LYS A 39 13.89 38.00 0.27
N SER A 40 14.77 37.61 1.17
CA SER A 40 15.12 36.20 1.39
C SER A 40 13.96 35.41 2.02
N GLN A 41 13.18 36.03 2.91
CA GLN A 41 11.97 35.43 3.47
C GLN A 41 10.93 35.12 2.39
N GLU A 42 10.66 36.08 1.50
CA GLU A 42 9.79 35.83 0.35
C GLU A 42 10.37 34.72 -0.54
N LEU A 43 11.68 34.73 -0.80
CA LEU A 43 12.32 33.67 -1.60
C LEU A 43 12.11 32.27 -1.00
N LEU A 44 12.23 32.10 0.31
CA LEU A 44 11.91 30.82 0.97
C LEU A 44 10.44 30.42 0.76
N ARG A 45 9.50 31.37 0.86
CA ARG A 45 8.07 31.12 0.58
C ARG A 45 7.84 30.70 -0.87
N LEU A 46 8.49 31.36 -1.83
CA LEU A 46 8.42 30.98 -3.25
C LEU A 46 8.93 29.55 -3.49
N MET A 47 10.03 29.15 -2.83
CA MET A 47 10.54 27.78 -2.89
C MET A 47 9.54 26.77 -2.30
N ALA A 48 8.89 27.13 -1.18
CA ALA A 48 7.87 26.29 -0.55
C ALA A 48 6.63 26.14 -1.44
N VAL A 49 6.16 27.22 -2.08
CA VAL A 49 5.05 27.18 -3.06
C VAL A 49 5.41 26.30 -4.26
N ALA A 50 6.62 26.48 -4.84
CA ALA A 50 7.10 25.68 -5.96
C ALA A 50 7.09 24.17 -5.65
N CYS A 51 7.59 23.80 -4.48
CA CYS A 51 7.73 22.41 -4.05
C CYS A 51 6.50 21.89 -3.26
N GLY A 52 5.48 22.72 -3.05
CA GLY A 52 4.32 22.40 -2.23
C GLY A 52 3.27 21.56 -2.97
N GLY A 53 3.14 21.75 -4.28
CA GLY A 53 2.14 21.10 -5.13
C GLY A 53 0.83 21.91 -5.22
N THR A 54 0.32 22.08 -6.43
CA THR A 54 -0.78 23.00 -6.75
C THR A 54 -2.10 22.68 -6.05
N ASP A 55 -2.36 21.42 -5.72
CA ASP A 55 -3.61 21.03 -5.04
C ASP A 55 -3.52 21.20 -3.51
N PHE A 56 -2.34 21.50 -2.99
CA PHE A 56 -2.07 21.62 -1.55
C PHE A 56 -1.77 23.06 -1.13
N VAL A 57 -0.97 23.79 -1.92
CA VAL A 57 -0.57 25.17 -1.55
C VAL A 57 -1.73 26.14 -1.33
N PRO A 58 -2.90 26.03 -2.00
CA PRO A 58 -4.04 26.89 -1.70
C PRO A 58 -4.64 26.67 -0.29
N HIS A 59 -4.30 25.58 0.38
CA HIS A 59 -4.74 25.26 1.74
C HIS A 59 -3.75 25.72 2.83
N LEU A 60 -2.71 26.46 2.46
CA LEU A 60 -1.82 27.07 3.43
C LEU A 60 -2.57 28.10 4.29
N PRO A 61 -2.19 28.28 5.56
CA PRO A 61 -2.76 29.32 6.43
C PRO A 61 -2.20 30.70 6.04
N TYR A 62 -2.34 31.09 4.77
CA TYR A 62 -1.76 32.27 4.17
C TYR A 62 -2.47 32.65 2.88
N LYS A 63 -2.77 33.93 2.73
CA LYS A 63 -3.35 34.50 1.50
C LYS A 63 -2.29 34.53 0.40
N LEU A 64 -2.28 33.53 -0.47
CA LEU A 64 -1.24 33.38 -1.51
C LEU A 64 -1.13 34.61 -2.43
N GLU A 65 -2.21 35.35 -2.60
CA GLU A 65 -2.27 36.62 -3.32
C GLU A 65 -1.38 37.71 -2.72
N GLU A 66 -1.02 37.61 -1.45
CA GLU A 66 -0.04 38.51 -0.83
C GLU A 66 1.40 38.32 -1.36
N LEU A 67 1.67 37.26 -2.13
CA LEU A 67 2.94 37.08 -2.84
C LEU A 67 2.95 37.77 -4.21
N LEU A 68 1.83 38.33 -4.68
CA LEU A 68 1.74 39.00 -5.97
C LEU A 68 2.19 40.46 -5.84
N ARG A 69 3.02 40.92 -6.78
CA ARG A 69 3.36 42.35 -6.92
C ARG A 69 2.24 43.12 -7.62
N ASN A 70 1.82 42.62 -8.77
CA ASN A 70 0.71 43.12 -9.56
C ASN A 70 -0.46 42.13 -9.45
N PRO A 71 -1.61 42.52 -8.88
CA PRO A 71 -2.77 41.64 -8.74
C PRO A 71 -3.39 41.20 -10.08
N PHE A 72 -3.18 41.96 -11.15
CA PHE A 72 -3.72 41.67 -12.48
C PHE A 72 -2.87 40.66 -13.27
N GLU A 73 -1.70 40.29 -12.76
CA GLU A 73 -0.81 39.29 -13.36
C GLU A 73 -0.67 38.07 -12.45
N SER A 74 -0.49 36.88 -13.02
CA SER A 74 -0.17 35.69 -12.22
C SER A 74 1.26 35.76 -11.68
N LEU A 75 1.48 35.38 -10.42
CA LEU A 75 2.82 34.99 -9.95
C LEU A 75 3.20 33.68 -10.64
N ALA A 76 4.22 33.71 -11.50
CA ALA A 76 4.70 32.53 -12.21
C ALA A 76 6.02 32.07 -11.59
N ILE A 77 6.10 30.78 -11.24
CA ILE A 77 7.28 30.17 -10.63
C ILE A 77 7.66 28.93 -11.45
N GLU A 78 8.82 28.94 -12.09
CA GLU A 78 9.41 27.79 -12.80
C GLU A 78 10.60 27.26 -12.02
N PHE A 79 10.79 25.93 -11.98
CA PHE A 79 11.85 25.35 -11.15
C PHE A 79 12.40 24.05 -11.71
N ILE A 80 13.65 23.75 -11.34
CA ILE A 80 14.39 22.55 -11.74
C ILE A 80 14.70 21.72 -10.50
N LEU A 81 14.33 20.44 -10.54
CA LEU A 81 14.54 19.49 -9.47
C LEU A 81 15.49 18.36 -9.90
N ALA A 82 16.40 17.98 -9.01
CA ALA A 82 17.08 16.69 -9.07
C ALA A 82 16.31 15.65 -8.25
N ARG A 83 16.02 14.50 -8.83
CA ARG A 83 15.19 13.43 -8.25
C ARG A 83 15.96 12.12 -8.21
N HIS A 84 15.90 11.43 -7.07
CA HIS A 84 16.69 10.23 -6.80
C HIS A 84 15.82 8.97 -6.88
N ALA A 85 16.34 7.92 -7.50
CA ALA A 85 15.70 6.60 -7.50
C ALA A 85 16.12 5.78 -6.27
N PRO A 86 15.29 4.83 -5.80
CA PRO A 86 13.90 4.60 -6.19
C PRO A 86 12.90 5.54 -5.49
N GLY A 87 13.37 6.38 -4.56
CA GLY A 87 12.52 7.17 -3.66
C GLY A 87 11.63 8.20 -4.37
N ASP A 88 12.23 9.12 -5.13
CA ASP A 88 11.49 10.18 -5.82
C ASP A 88 10.99 9.75 -7.21
N ARG A 89 11.64 8.75 -7.83
CA ARG A 89 11.42 8.32 -9.23
C ARG A 89 11.79 6.85 -9.48
N SER A 90 11.26 6.29 -10.57
CA SER A 90 11.77 5.05 -11.14
C SER A 90 13.23 5.22 -11.60
N PRO A 91 14.10 4.19 -11.47
CA PRO A 91 15.49 4.21 -11.94
C PRO A 91 15.67 4.70 -13.38
N TYR A 92 14.70 4.41 -14.26
CA TYR A 92 14.76 4.74 -15.69
C TYR A 92 14.09 6.07 -16.06
N HIS A 93 13.45 6.77 -15.13
CA HIS A 93 12.91 8.10 -15.38
C HIS A 93 14.01 9.17 -15.31
N PRO A 94 13.85 10.32 -16.01
CA PRO A 94 14.82 11.41 -15.97
C PRO A 94 15.15 11.86 -14.54
N ALA A 95 16.43 12.02 -14.27
CA ALA A 95 16.95 12.38 -12.94
C ALA A 95 16.84 13.88 -12.66
N ILE A 96 16.85 14.70 -13.70
CA ILE A 96 16.66 16.16 -13.62
C ILE A 96 15.41 16.49 -14.41
N THR A 97 14.46 17.17 -13.77
CA THR A 97 13.17 17.53 -14.37
C THR A 97 12.77 18.95 -14.02
N GLY A 98 12.10 19.61 -14.95
CA GLY A 98 11.51 20.93 -14.76
C GLY A 98 10.02 20.87 -14.47
N ASN A 99 9.49 21.89 -13.80
CA ASN A 99 8.06 22.10 -13.61
C ASN A 99 7.78 23.57 -13.27
N GLY A 100 6.51 23.97 -13.16
CA GLY A 100 6.15 25.32 -12.76
C GLY A 100 4.73 25.46 -12.22
N VAL A 101 4.53 26.51 -11.44
CA VAL A 101 3.29 26.87 -10.77
C VAL A 101 2.93 28.32 -11.10
N LYS A 102 1.66 28.59 -11.35
CA LYS A 102 1.08 29.94 -11.39
C LYS A 102 0.12 30.13 -10.23
N ILE A 103 0.19 31.28 -9.58
CA ILE A 103 -0.78 31.73 -8.58
C ILE A 103 -1.56 32.92 -9.16
N TYR A 104 -2.88 32.85 -9.09
CA TYR A 104 -3.81 33.91 -9.52
C TYR A 104 -4.63 34.40 -8.32
N LEU A 105 -5.30 35.54 -8.44
CA LEU A 105 -6.37 35.91 -7.51
C LEU A 105 -7.55 34.93 -7.61
N PRO A 106 -8.22 34.58 -6.49
CA PRO A 106 -7.93 34.95 -5.09
C PRO A 106 -7.07 33.89 -4.36
N GLY A 107 -5.91 33.52 -4.88
CA GLY A 107 -5.02 32.48 -4.33
C GLY A 107 -5.08 31.12 -5.06
N LYS A 108 -5.69 31.06 -6.25
CA LYS A 108 -5.79 29.84 -7.06
C LYS A 108 -4.41 29.43 -7.61
N ALA A 109 -4.02 28.16 -7.44
CA ALA A 109 -2.76 27.62 -7.94
C ALA A 109 -2.96 26.65 -9.12
N GLU A 110 -2.16 26.78 -10.17
CA GLU A 110 -2.21 25.90 -11.35
C GLU A 110 -0.81 25.51 -11.83
N THR A 111 -0.68 24.36 -12.50
CA THR A 111 0.59 23.96 -13.13
C THR A 111 0.77 24.71 -14.45
N ILE A 112 1.98 25.22 -14.71
CA ILE A 112 2.32 25.88 -15.98
C ILE A 112 2.19 24.89 -17.14
N LYS A 113 1.47 25.31 -18.20
CA LYS A 113 1.32 24.52 -19.43
C LYS A 113 2.65 24.50 -20.19
N LYS A 114 2.93 23.40 -20.90
CA LYS A 114 4.22 23.18 -21.59
C LYS A 114 4.64 24.34 -22.51
N LYS A 115 3.68 24.98 -23.18
CA LYS A 115 3.92 26.12 -24.10
C LYS A 115 4.22 27.45 -23.40
N ASP A 116 3.93 27.55 -22.10
CA ASP A 116 4.01 28.80 -21.34
C ASP A 116 5.29 28.89 -20.48
N TYR A 117 6.16 27.88 -20.52
CA TYR A 117 7.46 27.91 -19.86
C TYR A 117 8.40 28.88 -20.59
N ARG A 118 9.03 29.78 -19.85
CA ARG A 118 9.90 30.83 -20.40
C ARG A 118 11.37 30.67 -20.00
N TYR A 119 11.64 30.05 -18.86
CA TYR A 119 12.97 30.05 -18.25
C TYR A 119 13.60 28.65 -18.15
N LEU A 120 12.80 27.59 -18.30
CA LEU A 120 13.32 26.23 -18.33
C LEU A 120 14.07 25.92 -19.65
N PRO A 121 15.21 25.20 -19.61
CA PRO A 121 15.92 24.78 -20.82
C PRO A 121 15.05 23.90 -21.74
N GLU A 122 15.11 24.12 -23.05
CA GLU A 122 14.26 23.41 -24.03
C GLU A 122 14.37 21.88 -23.97
N LYS A 123 15.58 21.36 -23.76
CA LYS A 123 15.86 19.91 -23.69
C LYS A 123 15.45 19.29 -22.34
N LEU A 124 15.02 20.09 -21.36
CA LEU A 124 14.66 19.61 -20.03
C LEU A 124 13.31 18.88 -20.07
N LYS A 125 13.27 17.66 -19.50
CA LYS A 125 12.01 16.92 -19.37
C LYS A 125 11.13 17.59 -18.32
N ILE A 126 9.93 18.02 -18.74
CA ILE A 126 8.90 18.52 -17.84
C ILE A 126 8.24 17.34 -17.12
N TRP A 127 8.11 17.44 -15.80
CA TRP A 127 7.44 16.44 -14.99
C TRP A 127 6.35 17.09 -14.14
N LYS A 128 5.11 16.63 -14.32
CA LYS A 128 4.02 16.96 -13.41
C LYS A 128 4.13 16.04 -12.18
N PRO A 129 4.30 16.57 -10.97
CA PRO A 129 4.24 15.77 -9.77
C PRO A 129 2.92 15.01 -9.71
N LYS A 130 2.97 13.74 -9.29
CA LYS A 130 1.76 13.08 -8.82
C LYS A 130 1.35 13.81 -7.55
N ILE A 131 0.39 14.70 -7.70
CA ILE A 131 -0.27 15.38 -6.61
C ILE A 131 -1.54 14.56 -6.41
N GLY A 132 -1.62 13.82 -5.31
CA GLY A 132 -2.78 12.99 -5.04
C GLY A 132 -2.54 11.89 -4.01
N ASP A 133 -1.34 11.33 -3.87
CA ASP A 133 -1.01 10.47 -2.73
C ASP A 133 -0.58 11.32 -1.52
N GLY A 134 -1.00 10.92 -0.33
CA GLY A 134 -0.74 11.66 0.93
C GLY A 134 0.74 11.82 1.30
N ASN A 135 1.66 11.36 0.45
CA ASN A 135 3.07 11.70 0.51
C ASN A 135 3.53 12.02 -0.90
N LEU A 136 3.85 13.29 -1.14
CA LEU A 136 4.58 13.68 -2.34
C LEU A 136 5.85 12.84 -2.44
N ASN A 137 6.22 12.39 -3.64
CA ASN A 137 7.38 11.50 -3.83
C ASN A 137 8.69 12.06 -3.22
N TYR A 138 8.73 13.36 -2.95
CA TYR A 138 9.86 14.05 -2.36
C TYR A 138 9.53 14.74 -1.03
N PHE A 139 10.57 14.93 -0.23
CA PHE A 139 10.47 15.56 1.10
C PHE A 139 10.83 17.04 1.06
N LEU A 140 9.95 17.87 1.63
CA LEU A 140 10.13 19.30 1.86
C LEU A 140 9.74 19.60 3.31
N LEU A 141 10.56 20.40 3.99
CA LEU A 141 10.33 20.89 5.35
C LEU A 141 10.72 22.38 5.41
N GLY A 142 10.01 23.17 6.20
CA GLY A 142 10.22 24.62 6.26
C GLY A 142 9.91 25.19 7.62
N TYR A 143 10.78 26.06 8.15
CA TYR A 143 10.52 26.74 9.41
C TYR A 143 10.72 28.25 9.31
N GLY A 144 9.76 28.99 9.86
CA GLY A 144 9.91 30.42 10.16
C GLY A 144 10.82 30.66 11.37
N HIS A 145 11.14 31.93 11.62
CA HIS A 145 12.06 32.32 12.70
C HIS A 145 11.43 32.33 14.10
N GLN A 146 10.11 32.15 14.19
CA GLN A 146 9.35 31.98 15.43
C GLN A 146 8.72 30.58 15.40
N LEU A 147 8.90 29.83 16.48
CA LEU A 147 8.35 28.49 16.63
C LEU A 147 7.64 28.40 17.98
N ASN A 148 6.34 28.18 17.92
CA ASN A 148 5.48 27.97 19.07
C ASN A 148 4.95 26.53 18.99
N HIS A 149 4.72 25.88 20.12
CA HIS A 149 4.09 24.56 20.19
C HIS A 149 2.92 24.64 21.17
N PHE A 150 1.89 23.82 20.97
CA PHE A 150 0.80 23.69 21.93
C PHE A 150 1.29 22.97 23.20
N ASN A 151 0.69 23.30 24.34
CA ASN A 151 0.80 22.50 25.56
C ASN A 151 -0.21 21.33 25.58
N ASP A 152 -1.22 21.38 24.71
CA ASP A 152 -2.22 20.33 24.56
C ASP A 152 -1.65 19.11 23.81
N LYS A 153 -2.39 17.99 23.89
CA LYS A 153 -2.01 16.74 23.23
C LYS A 153 -2.03 16.85 21.72
N ASP A 154 -0.93 16.50 21.07
CA ASP A 154 -0.83 16.52 19.62
C ASP A 154 -1.67 15.42 18.95
N ASN A 155 -2.31 15.78 17.83
CA ASN A 155 -3.07 14.84 17.03
C ASN A 155 -2.20 14.18 15.94
N PHE A 156 -1.82 12.92 16.15
CA PHE A 156 -1.02 12.13 15.20
C PHE A 156 -1.85 11.18 14.32
N ASP A 157 -3.11 11.51 14.09
CA ASP A 157 -4.10 10.63 13.47
C ASP A 157 -4.19 10.76 11.94
N PHE A 158 -3.58 11.80 11.34
CA PHE A 158 -3.57 12.05 9.89
C PHE A 158 -4.97 12.17 9.27
N SER A 159 -5.96 12.62 10.05
CA SER A 159 -7.34 12.83 9.61
C SER A 159 -7.50 14.00 8.65
N ASP A 160 -6.56 14.95 8.66
CA ASP A 160 -6.49 16.01 7.64
C ASP A 160 -5.81 15.50 6.35
N THR A 161 -6.47 15.71 5.20
CA THR A 161 -5.89 15.42 3.88
C THR A 161 -4.67 16.29 3.57
N PHE A 162 -4.60 17.49 4.15
CA PHE A 162 -3.56 18.48 3.92
C PHE A 162 -2.46 18.47 4.99
N HIS A 163 -2.43 17.49 5.91
CA HIS A 163 -1.43 17.37 6.99
C HIS A 163 0.04 17.48 6.51
N ARG A 164 0.29 17.23 5.22
CA ARG A 164 1.62 17.36 4.62
C ARG A 164 2.13 18.80 4.60
N ILE A 165 1.29 19.79 4.31
CA ILE A 165 1.74 21.19 4.19
C ILE A 165 2.05 21.82 5.55
N VAL A 166 1.58 21.20 6.64
CA VAL A 166 1.96 21.54 8.03
C VAL A 166 3.48 21.63 8.21
N ARG A 167 4.23 20.80 7.47
CA ARG A 167 5.71 20.78 7.42
C ARG A 167 6.35 22.13 7.10
N PHE A 168 5.60 23.09 6.59
CA PHE A 168 6.12 24.42 6.28
C PHE A 168 5.15 25.55 6.60
N HIS A 169 4.15 25.32 7.46
CA HIS A 169 3.20 26.36 7.87
C HIS A 169 3.89 27.55 8.53
N THR A 170 4.91 27.31 9.37
CA THR A 170 5.56 28.39 10.13
C THR A 170 6.35 29.38 9.25
N LEU A 171 6.67 29.01 8.00
CA LEU A 171 7.21 29.98 7.02
C LEU A 171 6.19 31.04 6.61
N PHE A 172 4.91 30.69 6.67
CA PHE A 172 3.80 31.50 6.18
C PHE A 172 3.01 32.15 7.31
N ASN A 173 2.84 31.45 8.44
CA ASN A 173 2.12 31.94 9.60
C ASN A 173 2.98 31.78 10.87
N PRO A 174 3.44 32.87 11.51
CA PRO A 174 4.23 32.80 12.74
C PRO A 174 3.46 32.22 13.94
N ASN A 175 2.12 32.24 13.89
CA ASN A 175 1.25 31.66 14.91
C ASN A 175 0.96 30.17 14.65
N ALA A 176 1.49 29.59 13.57
CA ALA A 176 1.35 28.16 13.34
C ALA A 176 2.18 27.37 14.37
N HIS A 177 1.59 26.32 14.92
CA HIS A 177 2.25 25.50 15.91
C HIS A 177 3.06 24.37 15.27
N VAL A 178 4.22 24.10 15.85
CA VAL A 178 4.97 22.86 15.66
C VAL A 178 4.54 21.82 16.68
N THR A 179 5.02 20.60 16.49
CA THR A 179 4.72 19.45 17.34
C THR A 179 5.10 19.74 18.80
N ASN A 180 4.23 19.35 19.72
CA ASN A 180 4.55 19.24 21.15
C ASN A 180 5.70 18.23 21.32
N PRO A 181 6.88 18.69 21.77
CA PRO A 181 8.09 17.90 21.75
C PRO A 181 8.04 16.68 22.66
N TYR A 182 7.54 16.80 23.90
CA TYR A 182 7.52 15.66 24.83
C TYR A 182 6.46 14.62 24.42
N ASP A 183 5.31 15.04 23.90
CA ASP A 183 4.29 14.15 23.34
C ASP A 183 4.85 13.27 22.23
N TYR A 184 5.62 13.86 21.32
CA TYR A 184 6.27 13.09 20.28
C TYR A 184 7.39 12.20 20.82
N LEU A 185 8.15 12.66 21.82
CA LEU A 185 9.17 11.83 22.47
C LEU A 185 8.55 10.59 23.13
N VAL A 186 7.41 10.71 23.81
CA VAL A 186 6.64 9.57 24.35
C VAL A 186 6.29 8.58 23.23
N ARG A 187 5.85 9.06 22.07
CA ARG A 187 5.53 8.18 20.92
C ARG A 187 6.76 7.54 20.30
N LEU A 188 7.85 8.29 20.16
CA LEU A 188 9.12 7.79 19.64
C LEU A 188 9.67 6.70 20.56
N HIS A 189 9.65 6.94 21.88
CA HIS A 189 10.06 5.99 22.90
C HIS A 189 9.20 4.73 22.90
N TYR A 190 7.88 4.85 22.84
CA TYR A 190 7.00 3.68 22.73
C TYR A 190 7.39 2.80 21.54
N LYS A 191 7.66 3.42 20.38
CA LYS A 191 8.10 2.68 19.18
C LYS A 191 9.50 2.10 19.37
N ALA A 192 10.45 2.88 19.86
CA ALA A 192 11.87 2.54 19.90
C ALA A 192 12.23 1.58 21.04
N VAL A 193 11.80 1.90 22.26
CA VAL A 193 12.18 1.22 23.51
C VAL A 193 11.16 0.15 23.89
N LEU A 194 9.86 0.49 23.89
CA LEU A 194 8.82 -0.45 24.36
C LEU A 194 8.43 -1.48 23.30
N LYS A 195 8.50 -1.14 22.01
CA LYS A 195 8.16 -2.02 20.89
C LYS A 195 9.35 -2.43 20.01
N SER A 196 10.57 -2.02 20.37
CA SER A 196 11.81 -2.38 19.68
C SER A 196 11.74 -2.23 18.16
N ARG A 197 11.09 -1.17 17.68
CA ARG A 197 10.96 -0.90 16.25
C ARG A 197 12.27 -0.30 15.73
N TYR A 198 12.93 -1.02 14.82
CA TYR A 198 14.25 -0.66 14.30
C TYR A 198 14.40 0.81 13.86
N PRO A 199 13.52 1.41 13.04
CA PRO A 199 13.66 2.83 12.69
C PRO A 199 13.58 3.77 13.89
N GLY A 200 12.73 3.45 14.88
CA GLY A 200 12.62 4.22 16.11
C GLY A 200 13.88 4.14 16.95
N GLN A 201 14.50 2.96 17.05
CA GLN A 201 15.76 2.74 17.77
C GLN A 201 16.90 3.57 17.17
N LEU A 202 17.06 3.54 15.85
CA LEU A 202 18.07 4.36 15.17
C LEU A 202 17.87 5.85 15.44
N ILE A 203 16.61 6.31 15.33
CA ILE A 203 16.27 7.71 15.54
C ILE A 203 16.57 8.15 16.98
N ILE A 204 16.10 7.41 17.99
CA ILE A 204 16.27 7.82 19.39
C ILE A 204 17.75 7.78 19.79
N GLN A 205 18.52 6.79 19.34
CA GLN A 205 19.96 6.69 19.61
C GLN A 205 20.75 7.85 18.98
N LEU A 206 20.44 8.21 17.73
CA LEU A 206 21.08 9.36 17.10
C LEU A 206 20.67 10.67 17.79
N LEU A 207 19.39 10.81 18.13
CA LEU A 207 18.88 12.00 18.81
C LEU A 207 19.56 12.20 20.17
N THR A 208 19.59 11.18 21.04
CA THR A 208 20.25 11.27 22.35
C THR A 208 21.74 11.59 22.21
N HIS A 209 22.43 10.95 21.28
CA HIS A 209 23.84 11.25 21.01
C HIS A 209 24.07 12.71 20.61
N LEU A 210 23.28 13.24 19.67
CA LEU A 210 23.40 14.62 19.21
C LEU A 210 23.06 15.63 20.31
N LEU A 211 22.01 15.37 21.09
CA LEU A 211 21.58 16.24 22.17
C LEU A 211 22.61 16.30 23.31
N LYS A 212 23.14 15.16 23.74
CA LYS A 212 24.22 15.09 24.73
C LYS A 212 25.47 15.83 24.25
N LYS A 213 25.88 15.58 23.00
CA LYS A 213 27.14 16.11 22.44
C LYS A 213 27.12 17.62 22.17
N TYR A 214 26.04 18.14 21.61
CA TYR A 214 26.01 19.51 21.07
C TYR A 214 25.25 20.50 21.95
N PHE A 215 24.44 20.02 22.90
CA PHE A 215 23.58 20.86 23.73
C PHE A 215 23.75 20.61 25.24
N SER A 216 24.65 19.70 25.63
CA SER A 216 24.91 19.33 27.02
C SER A 216 23.64 18.91 27.77
N ILE A 217 22.74 18.21 27.08
CA ILE A 217 21.51 17.66 27.66
C ILE A 217 21.80 16.24 28.15
N ASN A 218 21.50 15.93 29.40
CA ASN A 218 21.53 14.55 29.86
C ASN A 218 20.34 13.80 29.24
N THR A 219 20.62 12.85 28.34
CA THR A 219 19.60 12.04 27.67
C THR A 219 19.69 10.56 28.01
N GLU A 220 20.48 10.18 29.01
CA GLU A 220 20.56 8.79 29.48
C GLU A 220 19.19 8.25 29.93
N PRO A 221 18.38 9.03 30.68
CA PRO A 221 17.04 8.59 31.08
C PRO A 221 16.11 8.28 29.90
N TRP A 222 16.33 8.89 28.72
CA TRP A 222 15.44 8.77 27.57
C TRP A 222 15.39 7.35 26.97
N LEU A 223 16.32 6.47 27.35
CA LEU A 223 16.37 5.07 26.93
C LEU A 223 15.77 4.12 27.96
N GLU A 224 15.46 4.60 29.16
CA GLU A 224 14.85 3.81 30.23
C GLU A 224 13.37 3.54 29.95
N ARG A 225 12.87 2.38 30.37
CA ARG A 225 11.47 1.99 30.12
C ARG A 225 10.45 2.87 30.86
N THR A 226 10.86 3.50 31.96
CA THR A 226 10.02 4.23 32.92
C THR A 226 10.14 5.75 32.85
N VAL A 227 10.84 6.27 31.84
CA VAL A 227 11.10 7.71 31.69
C VAL A 227 9.81 8.54 31.61
N SER A 228 9.81 9.68 32.30
CA SER A 228 8.79 10.71 32.13
C SER A 228 9.36 11.84 31.27
N PHE A 229 8.98 11.88 29.99
CA PHE A 229 9.44 12.94 29.09
C PHE A 229 8.95 14.33 29.48
N GLU A 230 7.85 14.44 30.23
CA GLU A 230 7.39 15.69 30.79
C GLU A 230 8.42 16.26 31.79
N LYS A 231 8.89 15.45 32.74
CA LYS A 231 9.92 15.84 33.71
C LYS A 231 11.26 16.14 33.03
N GLU A 232 11.67 15.26 32.11
CA GLU A 232 12.91 15.45 31.34
C GLU A 232 12.87 16.74 30.51
N TRP A 233 11.71 17.08 29.95
CA TRP A 233 11.52 18.31 29.19
C TRP A 233 11.58 19.53 30.09
N GLU A 234 10.94 19.50 31.27
CA GLU A 234 10.95 20.63 32.21
C GLU A 234 12.32 20.96 32.78
N ASN A 235 13.18 19.94 32.94
CA ASN A 235 14.57 20.12 33.38
C ASN A 235 15.46 20.82 32.34
N LEU A 236 15.00 21.01 31.10
CA LEU A 236 15.77 21.70 30.07
C LEU A 236 15.79 23.22 30.29
N LEU A 237 16.96 23.82 30.14
CA LEU A 237 17.10 25.29 30.15
C LEU A 237 16.26 25.91 29.02
N PRO A 238 15.73 27.14 29.18
CA PRO A 238 14.90 27.77 28.16
C PRO A 238 15.53 27.85 26.76
N TRP A 239 16.85 28.05 26.69
CA TRP A 239 17.57 28.05 25.41
C TRP A 239 17.74 26.66 24.80
N GLN A 240 17.83 25.61 25.62
CA GLN A 240 17.86 24.21 25.17
C GLN A 240 16.49 23.83 24.61
N LYS A 241 15.39 24.16 25.31
CA LYS A 241 14.02 23.96 24.82
C LYS A 241 13.87 24.58 23.41
N ARG A 242 14.23 25.87 23.25
CA ARG A 242 14.16 26.56 21.94
C ARG A 242 15.00 25.90 20.85
N ALA A 243 16.20 25.41 21.18
CA ALA A 243 17.10 24.80 20.21
C ALA A 243 16.64 23.39 19.77
N VAL A 244 16.00 22.65 20.68
CA VAL A 244 15.60 21.24 20.48
C VAL A 244 14.24 21.09 19.81
N VAL A 245 13.30 22.00 20.05
CA VAL A 245 11.97 21.99 19.40
C VAL A 245 12.02 21.73 17.88
N PRO A 246 12.77 22.51 17.06
CA PRO A 246 12.83 22.26 15.62
C PRO A 246 13.49 20.92 15.25
N ILE A 247 14.40 20.40 16.09
CA ILE A 247 15.05 19.09 15.89
C ILE A 247 14.03 17.97 16.05
N ILE A 248 13.24 18.00 17.13
CA ILE A 248 12.22 16.99 17.43
C ILE A 248 11.11 17.01 16.37
N ASP A 249 10.62 18.20 16.01
CA ASP A 249 9.60 18.36 14.98
C ASP A 249 10.09 17.86 13.60
N THR A 250 11.36 18.13 13.28
CA THR A 250 12.01 17.61 12.07
C THR A 250 12.01 16.07 12.07
N VAL A 251 12.44 15.46 13.17
CA VAL A 251 12.47 13.99 13.32
C VAL A 251 11.08 13.41 13.14
N ARG A 252 10.05 14.02 13.76
CA ARG A 252 8.65 13.63 13.57
C ARG A 252 8.25 13.64 12.10
N HIS A 253 8.41 14.77 11.42
CA HIS A 253 7.98 14.90 10.04
C HIS A 253 8.73 13.96 9.08
N VAL A 254 10.03 13.73 9.30
CA VAL A 254 10.81 12.78 8.50
C VAL A 254 10.37 11.34 8.72
N TYR A 255 10.12 10.96 9.98
CA TYR A 255 9.68 9.61 10.32
C TYR A 255 8.27 9.32 9.77
N ASP A 256 7.33 10.25 9.96
CA ASP A 256 5.96 10.15 9.44
C ASP A 256 5.91 10.10 7.91
N ALA A 257 6.79 10.83 7.22
CA ALA A 257 6.91 10.83 5.76
C ALA A 257 7.59 9.58 5.18
N SER A 258 8.04 8.65 6.04
CA SER A 258 8.92 7.55 5.66
C SER A 258 8.54 6.21 6.34
N PRO A 259 7.25 5.81 6.36
CA PRO A 259 6.80 4.66 7.15
C PRO A 259 7.41 3.31 6.73
N ASN A 260 7.94 3.22 5.51
CA ASN A 260 8.51 2.00 4.93
C ASN A 260 10.04 2.07 4.74
N ILE A 261 10.71 3.11 5.24
CA ILE A 261 12.16 3.28 5.12
C ILE A 261 12.82 2.85 6.42
N ALA A 262 13.81 1.96 6.35
CA ALA A 262 14.54 1.45 7.51
C ALA A 262 15.29 2.56 8.28
N ASP A 263 15.91 3.49 7.54
CA ASP A 263 16.58 4.67 8.06
C ASP A 263 15.93 5.95 7.49
N PRO A 264 14.91 6.50 8.18
CA PRO A 264 14.19 7.69 7.72
C PRO A 264 15.06 8.94 7.61
N LEU A 265 16.03 9.14 8.51
CA LEU A 265 16.82 10.37 8.60
C LEU A 265 17.83 10.51 7.44
N ASN A 266 18.14 9.39 6.78
CA ASN A 266 18.95 9.36 5.57
C ASN A 266 18.17 9.74 4.29
N LYS A 267 16.87 10.06 4.42
CA LYS A 267 16.04 10.52 3.31
C LYS A 267 16.56 11.82 2.71
N ARG A 268 16.45 11.92 1.38
CA ARG A 268 16.78 13.14 0.63
C ARG A 268 15.60 14.09 0.61
N GLY A 269 15.89 15.38 0.74
CA GLY A 269 14.87 16.41 0.69
C GLY A 269 15.45 17.80 0.68
N VAL A 270 14.57 18.78 0.83
CA VAL A 270 14.90 20.20 0.96
C VAL A 270 14.36 20.70 2.30
N MET A 271 15.18 21.45 3.03
CA MET A 271 14.84 22.12 4.27
C MET A 271 15.05 23.63 4.12
N LEU A 272 14.01 24.40 4.41
CA LEU A 272 13.98 25.85 4.30
C LEU A 272 13.94 26.45 5.72
N LEU A 273 14.85 27.36 6.08
CA LEU A 273 14.92 27.93 7.43
C LEU A 273 15.05 29.44 7.40
N ASP A 274 14.08 30.15 7.95
CA ASP A 274 14.23 31.58 8.23
C ASP A 274 14.89 31.78 9.60
N ARG A 275 16.09 32.36 9.64
CA ARG A 275 16.82 32.73 10.86
C ARG A 275 16.93 31.63 11.92
N PRO A 276 17.49 30.44 11.59
CA PRO A 276 17.73 29.41 12.59
C PRO A 276 18.70 29.85 13.69
N ASP A 277 19.47 30.93 13.48
CA ASP A 277 20.28 31.59 14.50
C ASP A 277 19.46 32.15 15.68
N ARG A 278 18.12 32.29 15.53
CA ARG A 278 17.22 32.70 16.62
C ARG A 278 16.73 31.54 17.49
N PHE A 279 16.87 30.29 17.05
CA PHE A 279 16.45 29.12 17.83
C PHE A 279 17.40 28.82 18.99
N CYS A 280 18.62 29.32 18.91
CA CYS A 280 19.71 29.05 19.85
C CYS A 280 20.44 30.34 20.21
N THR A 281 21.34 30.26 21.19
CA THR A 281 22.20 31.40 21.54
C THR A 281 23.32 31.58 20.50
N PRO A 282 23.94 32.77 20.36
CA PRO A 282 25.07 32.95 19.44
C PRO A 282 26.22 31.96 19.66
N LYS A 283 26.46 31.55 20.92
CA LYS A 283 27.48 30.55 21.29
C LYS A 283 27.12 29.13 20.85
N SER A 284 25.83 28.77 20.89
CA SER A 284 25.35 27.41 20.56
C SER A 284 24.95 27.23 19.10
N PHE A 285 24.78 28.32 18.33
CA PHE A 285 24.42 28.27 16.91
C PHE A 285 25.36 27.40 16.04
N PRO A 286 26.70 27.48 16.17
CA PRO A 286 27.60 26.61 15.42
C PRO A 286 27.38 25.11 15.73
N CYS A 287 27.09 24.79 16.99
CA CYS A 287 26.75 23.43 17.43
C CYS A 287 25.42 22.98 16.84
N TRP A 288 24.41 23.86 16.82
CA TRP A 288 23.10 23.55 16.24
C TRP A 288 23.19 23.22 14.74
N ILE A 289 23.94 24.02 13.97
CA ILE A 289 24.19 23.74 12.54
C ILE A 289 24.87 22.39 12.36
N THR A 290 25.86 22.07 13.20
CA THR A 290 26.57 20.80 13.14
C THR A 290 25.67 19.61 13.50
N ALA A 291 24.79 19.77 14.49
CA ALA A 291 23.82 18.76 14.87
C ALA A 291 22.83 18.49 13.73
N MET A 292 22.28 19.52 13.09
CA MET A 292 21.36 19.38 11.96
C MET A 292 22.04 18.76 10.73
N ASP A 293 23.29 19.12 10.45
CA ASP A 293 24.06 18.52 9.35
C ASP A 293 24.24 17.01 9.51
N ARG A 294 24.45 16.55 10.76
CA ARG A 294 24.57 15.14 11.13
C ARG A 294 23.23 14.43 11.18
N LEU A 295 22.20 15.08 11.70
CA LEU A 295 20.84 14.53 11.78
C LEU A 295 20.29 14.21 10.38
N LEU A 296 20.52 15.11 9.42
CA LEU A 296 20.02 14.97 8.05
C LEU A 296 21.19 15.00 7.06
N PRO A 297 21.93 13.88 6.90
CA PRO A 297 23.14 13.85 6.08
C PRO A 297 22.87 14.18 4.61
N ASN A 298 21.68 13.85 4.11
CA ASN A 298 21.30 13.89 2.70
C ASN A 298 20.23 14.94 2.36
N VAL A 299 20.01 15.93 3.22
CA VAL A 299 19.06 17.03 2.98
C VAL A 299 19.79 18.30 2.54
N GLN A 300 19.23 18.96 1.53
CA GLN A 300 19.66 20.28 1.09
C GLN A 300 19.02 21.36 1.97
N PHE A 301 19.83 22.27 2.49
CA PHE A 301 19.39 23.38 3.33
C PHE A 301 19.47 24.70 2.57
N VAL A 302 18.41 25.49 2.62
CA VAL A 302 18.41 26.91 2.21
C VAL A 302 17.98 27.73 3.43
N ILE A 303 18.88 28.57 3.92
CA ILE A 303 18.71 29.25 5.20
C ILE A 303 18.93 30.76 5.06
N THR A 304 18.25 31.56 5.88
CA THR A 304 18.56 33.00 6.04
C THR A 304 19.35 33.21 7.33
N LEU A 305 20.37 34.08 7.31
CA LEU A 305 21.21 34.36 8.47
C LEU A 305 21.45 35.86 8.64
N SER A 306 21.55 36.29 9.91
CA SER A 306 22.16 37.57 10.23
C SER A 306 23.65 37.58 9.84
N GLN A 307 24.24 38.75 9.60
CA GLN A 307 25.67 38.86 9.27
C GLN A 307 26.55 38.20 10.34
N LYS A 308 26.23 38.41 11.63
CA LYS A 308 26.92 37.79 12.76
C LYS A 308 26.84 36.26 12.73
N ALA A 309 25.67 35.71 12.45
CA ALA A 309 25.49 34.26 12.37
C ALA A 309 26.20 33.66 11.14
N ASP A 310 26.24 34.37 10.01
CA ASP A 310 26.95 33.89 8.82
C ASP A 310 28.47 33.79 9.05
N LEU A 311 29.04 34.76 9.75
CA LEU A 311 30.44 34.74 10.20
C LEU A 311 30.71 33.58 11.15
N ALA A 312 29.80 33.33 12.09
CA ALA A 312 29.89 32.21 13.05
C ALA A 312 29.58 30.83 12.45
N PHE A 313 29.21 30.74 11.17
CA PHE A 313 28.84 29.47 10.55
C PHE A 313 30.04 28.49 10.47
N PRO A 314 29.90 27.22 10.92
CA PRO A 314 31.02 26.28 10.98
C PRO A 314 31.70 26.02 9.62
N ASN A 315 33.02 26.24 9.55
CA ASN A 315 33.81 26.02 8.34
C ASN A 315 33.75 24.58 7.80
N ALA A 316 33.74 23.59 8.70
CA ALA A 316 33.63 22.18 8.34
C ALA A 316 32.30 21.83 7.64
N VAL A 317 31.22 22.53 7.99
CA VAL A 317 29.88 22.34 7.38
C VAL A 317 29.74 23.17 6.11
N ARG A 318 30.35 24.36 6.06
CA ARG A 318 30.31 25.30 4.91
C ARG A 318 30.72 24.66 3.59
N ARG A 319 31.69 23.74 3.63
CA ARG A 319 32.22 23.04 2.45
C ARG A 319 31.44 21.77 2.06
N ARG A 320 30.44 21.34 2.84
CA ARG A 320 29.67 20.12 2.56
C ARG A 320 28.91 20.24 1.23
N ARG A 321 28.84 19.11 0.53
CA ARG A 321 28.24 18.96 -0.80
C ARG A 321 27.38 17.70 -0.86
N LEU A 322 26.29 17.73 -1.61
CA LEU A 322 25.38 16.59 -1.84
C LEU A 322 25.53 16.09 -3.27
N LYS A 323 25.56 14.77 -3.45
CA LYS A 323 25.70 14.14 -4.77
C LYS A 323 24.38 14.14 -5.55
N LEU A 324 24.43 14.58 -6.80
CA LEU A 324 23.33 14.53 -7.75
C LEU A 324 23.04 13.09 -8.20
N PRO A 325 21.79 12.78 -8.59
CA PRO A 325 21.41 11.45 -9.02
C PRO A 325 22.06 11.08 -10.36
N VAL A 326 22.55 9.85 -10.47
CA VAL A 326 23.11 9.29 -11.72
C VAL A 326 21.97 8.91 -12.67
N ILE A 327 22.21 9.08 -13.98
CA ILE A 327 21.30 8.63 -15.05
C ILE A 327 21.51 7.13 -15.26
N ILE A 328 20.45 6.34 -15.14
CA ILE A 328 20.49 4.89 -15.36
C ILE A 328 19.78 4.61 -16.69
N ASN A 329 20.53 4.14 -17.68
CA ASN A 329 19.97 3.78 -18.98
C ASN A 329 19.16 2.48 -18.87
N ARG A 330 18.02 2.44 -19.55
CA ARG A 330 17.20 1.22 -19.63
C ARG A 330 17.92 0.22 -20.56
N PRO A 331 18.09 -1.06 -20.16
CA PRO A 331 18.54 -2.08 -21.10
C PRO A 331 17.58 -2.15 -22.29
N LYS A 332 18.09 -2.30 -23.52
CA LYS A 332 17.23 -2.51 -24.70
C LYS A 332 16.31 -3.71 -24.44
N GLN A 333 15.00 -3.51 -24.56
CA GLN A 333 14.06 -4.63 -24.50
C GLN A 333 14.36 -5.57 -25.67
N LYS A 334 14.59 -6.85 -25.38
CA LYS A 334 14.68 -7.87 -26.43
C LYS A 334 13.35 -7.86 -27.21
N PRO A 335 13.36 -7.91 -28.55
CA PRO A 335 12.13 -8.01 -29.33
C PRO A 335 11.34 -9.25 -28.86
N ALA A 336 10.01 -9.12 -28.79
CA ALA A 336 9.15 -10.24 -28.46
C ALA A 336 9.40 -11.38 -29.48
N PRO A 337 9.53 -12.64 -29.02
CA PRO A 337 9.78 -13.76 -29.93
C PRO A 337 8.65 -13.84 -30.96
N ARG A 338 9.02 -13.92 -32.24
CA ARG A 338 8.08 -14.20 -33.33
C ARG A 338 7.87 -15.70 -33.37
N LEU A 339 6.62 -16.14 -33.25
CA LEU A 339 6.28 -17.57 -33.30
C LEU A 339 6.02 -18.01 -34.74
N ARG A 340 6.17 -19.31 -34.98
CA ARG A 340 5.86 -19.91 -36.29
C ARG A 340 4.34 -20.14 -36.35
N SER A 341 3.75 -20.10 -37.54
CA SER A 341 2.28 -20.20 -37.68
C SER A 341 1.70 -21.52 -37.12
N ARG A 342 2.49 -22.60 -37.18
CA ARG A 342 2.17 -23.92 -36.58
C ARG A 342 2.25 -24.00 -35.04
N ASP A 343 2.76 -22.98 -34.37
CA ASP A 343 2.83 -22.97 -32.90
C ASP A 343 1.42 -22.70 -32.33
N ILE A 344 1.12 -23.27 -31.15
CA ILE A 344 -0.13 -23.02 -30.43
C ILE A 344 0.14 -22.03 -29.30
N LEU A 345 -0.67 -20.97 -29.24
CA LEU A 345 -0.64 -20.00 -28.14
C LEU A 345 -1.76 -20.28 -27.15
N LEU A 346 -1.39 -20.53 -25.89
CA LEU A 346 -2.30 -20.60 -24.76
C LEU A 346 -2.21 -19.32 -23.95
N ILE A 347 -3.34 -18.72 -23.59
CA ILE A 347 -3.39 -17.48 -22.81
C ILE A 347 -4.14 -17.70 -21.50
N ASP A 348 -3.44 -17.53 -20.39
CA ASP A 348 -4.03 -17.52 -19.05
C ASP A 348 -4.41 -16.09 -18.66
N ILE A 349 -5.71 -15.80 -18.58
CA ILE A 349 -6.22 -14.42 -18.46
C ILE A 349 -6.28 -13.95 -17.00
N ASP A 350 -6.84 -14.75 -16.10
CA ASP A 350 -7.21 -14.30 -14.74
C ASP A 350 -6.94 -15.32 -13.63
N SER A 351 -6.29 -16.45 -13.95
CA SER A 351 -6.01 -17.49 -12.96
C SER A 351 -4.98 -17.02 -11.92
N ARG A 352 -5.17 -17.46 -10.66
CA ARG A 352 -4.16 -17.34 -9.59
C ARG A 352 -3.43 -18.65 -9.31
N LEU A 353 -4.05 -19.76 -9.70
CA LEU A 353 -3.47 -21.08 -9.73
C LEU A 353 -3.21 -21.45 -11.20
N PRO A 354 -2.26 -22.35 -11.48
CA PRO A 354 -2.09 -22.98 -12.78
C PRO A 354 -3.43 -23.47 -13.35
N ASN A 355 -3.66 -23.18 -14.63
CA ASN A 355 -4.94 -23.45 -15.26
C ASN A 355 -4.98 -24.87 -15.82
N LEU A 356 -5.70 -25.77 -15.13
CA LEU A 356 -5.77 -27.19 -15.49
C LEU A 356 -6.29 -27.43 -16.92
N ALA A 357 -7.23 -26.62 -17.40
CA ALA A 357 -7.75 -26.76 -18.76
C ALA A 357 -6.67 -26.44 -19.81
N LEU A 358 -5.86 -25.40 -19.58
CA LEU A 358 -4.73 -25.08 -20.45
C LEU A 358 -3.64 -26.16 -20.40
N MET A 359 -3.38 -26.75 -19.23
CA MET A 359 -2.44 -27.88 -19.11
C MET A 359 -2.88 -29.08 -19.95
N LYS A 360 -4.18 -29.41 -19.95
CA LYS A 360 -4.72 -30.51 -20.77
C LYS A 360 -4.71 -30.19 -22.28
N LEU A 361 -5.02 -28.94 -22.65
CA LEU A 361 -4.86 -28.47 -24.04
C LEU A 361 -3.40 -28.55 -24.49
N SER A 362 -2.45 -28.19 -23.62
CA SER A 362 -1.02 -28.29 -23.94
C SER A 362 -0.61 -29.74 -24.22
N SER A 363 -1.02 -30.69 -23.38
CA SER A 363 -0.79 -32.13 -23.63
C SER A 363 -1.35 -32.56 -24.99
N HIS A 364 -2.61 -32.18 -25.28
CA HIS A 364 -3.26 -32.53 -26.54
C HIS A 364 -2.47 -32.09 -27.78
N PHE A 365 -2.01 -30.84 -27.81
CA PHE A 365 -1.28 -30.31 -28.97
C PHE A 365 0.16 -30.82 -29.03
N LYS A 366 0.83 -31.02 -27.89
CA LYS A 366 2.18 -31.62 -27.87
C LYS A 366 2.17 -33.06 -28.37
N MET A 367 1.14 -33.85 -28.08
CA MET A 367 0.97 -35.20 -28.64
C MET A 367 0.83 -35.21 -30.17
N GLN A 368 0.43 -34.09 -30.78
CA GLN A 368 0.39 -33.92 -32.23
C GLN A 368 1.72 -33.38 -32.81
N GLY A 369 2.78 -33.28 -31.98
CA GLY A 369 4.05 -32.69 -32.38
C GLY A 369 4.04 -31.17 -32.50
N LYS A 370 2.97 -30.48 -32.08
CA LYS A 370 2.90 -29.01 -32.09
C LYS A 370 3.68 -28.43 -30.91
N ARG A 371 4.32 -27.28 -31.12
CA ARG A 371 4.94 -26.50 -30.04
C ARG A 371 3.89 -25.63 -29.37
N VAL A 372 3.86 -25.64 -28.03
CA VAL A 372 2.88 -24.90 -27.23
C VAL A 372 3.58 -23.83 -26.41
N ILE A 373 3.01 -22.62 -26.37
CA ILE A 373 3.55 -21.47 -25.65
C ILE A 373 2.47 -20.88 -24.75
N LEU A 374 2.82 -20.65 -23.49
CA LEU A 374 1.97 -19.94 -22.53
C LEU A 374 2.28 -18.45 -22.54
N ALA A 375 1.23 -17.64 -22.64
CA ALA A 375 1.27 -16.20 -22.43
C ALA A 375 0.24 -15.80 -21.36
N HIS A 376 0.35 -14.60 -20.82
CA HIS A 376 -0.52 -14.12 -19.75
C HIS A 376 -1.28 -12.85 -20.13
N ARG A 377 -2.55 -12.77 -19.71
CA ARG A 377 -3.41 -11.58 -19.85
C ARG A 377 -3.48 -11.07 -21.30
N ASP A 378 -2.87 -9.92 -21.57
CA ASP A 378 -2.88 -9.18 -22.83
C ASP A 378 -1.51 -9.18 -23.54
N ASP A 379 -0.68 -10.18 -23.23
CA ASP A 379 0.50 -10.51 -24.02
C ASP A 379 0.09 -10.82 -25.46
N ARG A 380 0.53 -9.98 -26.39
CA ARG A 380 0.21 -10.05 -27.82
C ARG A 380 1.42 -10.56 -28.58
N ILE A 381 1.36 -11.83 -28.96
CA ILE A 381 2.40 -12.50 -29.73
C ILE A 381 1.95 -12.61 -31.19
N LYS A 382 2.81 -12.17 -32.11
CA LYS A 382 2.54 -12.20 -33.56
C LYS A 382 2.99 -13.53 -34.19
N GLY A 383 2.29 -13.93 -35.26
CA GLY A 383 2.68 -15.06 -36.11
C GLY A 383 2.08 -16.40 -35.72
N VAL A 384 1.06 -16.43 -34.87
CA VAL A 384 0.32 -17.62 -34.44
C VAL A 384 -1.06 -17.61 -35.09
N GLU A 385 -1.51 -18.75 -35.63
CA GLU A 385 -2.84 -18.88 -36.25
C GLU A 385 -3.89 -19.42 -35.27
N GLU A 386 -3.50 -20.31 -34.34
CA GLU A 386 -4.39 -20.91 -33.35
C GLU A 386 -4.10 -20.41 -31.92
N VAL A 387 -5.06 -19.69 -31.33
CA VAL A 387 -4.96 -19.11 -29.99
C VAL A 387 -6.10 -19.60 -29.10
N TYR A 388 -5.77 -20.15 -27.94
CA TYR A 388 -6.75 -20.60 -26.94
C TYR A 388 -6.56 -19.81 -25.65
N ALA A 389 -7.62 -19.19 -25.15
CA ALA A 389 -7.58 -18.41 -23.92
C ALA A 389 -8.56 -18.94 -22.87
N SER A 390 -8.13 -18.96 -21.61
CA SER A 390 -8.95 -19.46 -20.49
C SER A 390 -9.26 -18.33 -19.49
N CYS A 391 -10.56 -18.16 -19.19
CA CYS A 391 -11.09 -17.21 -18.20
C CYS A 391 -11.85 -17.95 -17.12
N ILE A 392 -11.42 -17.84 -15.87
CA ILE A 392 -12.09 -18.47 -14.73
C ILE A 392 -13.20 -17.57 -14.18
N PHE A 393 -12.97 -16.25 -14.11
CA PHE A 393 -13.85 -15.32 -13.41
C PHE A 393 -14.66 -14.43 -14.36
N PHE A 394 -15.96 -14.28 -14.07
CA PHE A 394 -16.80 -13.29 -14.74
C PHE A 394 -16.62 -11.92 -14.06
N HIS A 395 -15.81 -11.04 -14.65
CA HIS A 395 -15.52 -9.71 -14.11
C HIS A 395 -15.20 -8.73 -15.25
N SER A 396 -15.55 -7.45 -15.09
CA SER A 396 -15.36 -6.39 -16.11
C SER A 396 -13.94 -6.34 -16.71
N LYS A 397 -12.92 -6.43 -15.85
CA LYS A 397 -11.51 -6.59 -16.28
C LYS A 397 -11.28 -7.79 -17.19
N THR A 398 -11.79 -8.97 -16.85
CA THR A 398 -11.69 -10.17 -17.71
C THR A 398 -12.34 -9.91 -19.06
N THR A 399 -13.56 -9.36 -19.07
CA THR A 399 -14.26 -8.98 -20.31
C THR A 399 -13.46 -8.00 -21.16
N TYR A 400 -12.79 -7.02 -20.55
CA TYR A 400 -11.91 -6.07 -21.23
C TYR A 400 -10.71 -6.75 -21.90
N HIS A 401 -10.04 -7.67 -21.20
CA HIS A 401 -8.91 -8.41 -21.77
C HIS A 401 -9.35 -9.30 -22.93
N VAL A 402 -10.48 -10.01 -22.78
CA VAL A 402 -11.06 -10.84 -23.85
C VAL A 402 -11.40 -10.00 -25.08
N LYS A 403 -12.01 -8.83 -24.90
CA LYS A 403 -12.32 -7.91 -26.01
C LYS A 403 -11.05 -7.54 -26.78
N LYS A 404 -9.97 -7.15 -26.09
CA LYS A 404 -8.69 -6.82 -26.73
C LYS A 404 -8.06 -7.99 -27.47
N LEU A 405 -8.16 -9.19 -26.93
CA LEU A 405 -7.65 -10.38 -27.61
C LEU A 405 -8.45 -10.67 -28.87
N ARG A 406 -9.79 -10.54 -28.84
CA ARG A 406 -10.65 -10.66 -30.03
C ARG A 406 -10.31 -9.63 -31.10
N GLU A 407 -10.10 -8.37 -30.71
CA GLU A 407 -9.66 -7.30 -31.63
C GLU A 407 -8.32 -7.61 -32.29
N HIS A 408 -7.42 -8.33 -31.61
CA HIS A 408 -6.09 -8.64 -32.12
C HIS A 408 -6.02 -9.92 -32.96
N TYR A 409 -6.67 -10.99 -32.50
CA TYR A 409 -6.55 -12.34 -33.08
C TYR A 409 -7.73 -12.72 -33.98
N GLY A 410 -8.84 -11.97 -33.95
CA GLY A 410 -10.01 -12.23 -34.77
C GLY A 410 -10.52 -13.66 -34.62
N ASN A 411 -10.73 -14.34 -35.76
CA ASN A 411 -11.27 -15.70 -35.83
C ASN A 411 -10.30 -16.78 -35.33
N GLY A 412 -9.00 -16.47 -35.19
CA GLY A 412 -8.01 -17.42 -34.66
C GLY A 412 -8.08 -17.61 -33.13
N LEU A 413 -8.94 -16.86 -32.43
CA LEU A 413 -9.08 -16.91 -30.97
C LEU A 413 -10.28 -17.73 -30.52
N ILE A 414 -10.01 -18.77 -29.75
CA ILE A 414 -10.99 -19.56 -29.02
C ILE A 414 -10.88 -19.20 -27.53
N VAL A 415 -11.97 -18.70 -26.93
CA VAL A 415 -11.98 -18.32 -25.52
C VAL A 415 -12.94 -19.24 -24.76
N GLY A 416 -12.45 -19.84 -23.66
CA GLY A 416 -13.26 -20.69 -22.80
C GLY A 416 -13.09 -20.41 -21.31
N GLY A 417 -13.70 -21.29 -20.52
CA GLY A 417 -13.73 -21.19 -19.06
C GLY A 417 -14.99 -20.54 -18.51
N SER A 418 -15.20 -20.70 -17.21
CA SER A 418 -16.45 -20.32 -16.51
C SER A 418 -16.74 -18.82 -16.51
N GLY A 419 -15.73 -17.98 -16.74
CA GLY A 419 -15.92 -16.53 -16.91
C GLY A 419 -16.56 -16.14 -18.24
N ILE A 420 -16.56 -17.05 -19.23
CA ILE A 420 -17.20 -16.86 -20.54
C ILE A 420 -18.56 -17.54 -20.57
N ASP A 421 -18.55 -18.85 -20.30
CA ASP A 421 -19.72 -19.71 -20.30
C ASP A 421 -19.53 -20.81 -19.25
N VAL A 422 -20.46 -20.88 -18.30
CA VAL A 422 -20.46 -21.85 -17.20
C VAL A 422 -20.65 -23.28 -17.70
N LYS A 423 -21.31 -23.48 -18.85
CA LYS A 423 -21.61 -24.79 -19.43
C LYS A 423 -20.51 -25.30 -20.36
N LEU A 424 -19.61 -24.43 -20.83
CA LEU A 424 -18.54 -24.80 -21.74
C LEU A 424 -17.56 -25.81 -21.09
N ARG A 425 -17.32 -26.92 -21.77
CA ARG A 425 -16.40 -28.00 -21.34
C ARG A 425 -15.34 -28.24 -22.40
N LEU A 426 -14.18 -28.73 -21.95
CA LEU A 426 -13.25 -29.36 -22.88
C LEU A 426 -13.88 -30.62 -23.49
N PRO A 427 -13.57 -30.95 -24.75
CA PRO A 427 -13.93 -32.25 -25.31
C PRO A 427 -13.44 -33.38 -24.41
N LYS A 428 -14.25 -34.42 -24.20
CA LYS A 428 -13.95 -35.54 -23.28
C LYS A 428 -12.57 -36.16 -23.54
N LYS A 429 -12.17 -36.27 -24.82
CA LYS A 429 -10.86 -36.77 -25.23
C LYS A 429 -9.68 -35.91 -24.73
N ILE A 430 -9.87 -34.60 -24.58
CA ILE A 430 -8.86 -33.66 -24.06
C ILE A 430 -8.97 -33.61 -22.53
N GLU A 431 -10.18 -33.58 -21.98
CA GLU A 431 -10.41 -33.58 -20.53
C GLU A 431 -9.80 -34.82 -19.85
N ASN A 432 -9.74 -35.96 -20.52
CA ASN A 432 -9.16 -37.18 -19.95
C ASN A 432 -7.63 -37.29 -20.11
N LEU A 433 -6.96 -36.31 -20.74
CA LEU A 433 -5.50 -36.34 -20.88
C LEU A 433 -4.80 -35.96 -19.56
N PRO A 434 -3.58 -36.49 -19.33
CA PRO A 434 -2.73 -36.03 -18.23
C PRO A 434 -2.40 -34.54 -18.41
N ALA A 435 -2.37 -33.78 -17.32
CA ALA A 435 -2.01 -32.37 -17.31
C ALA A 435 -0.52 -32.14 -17.63
N ASP A 436 -0.20 -31.25 -18.55
CA ASP A 436 1.17 -30.83 -18.84
C ASP A 436 1.73 -29.88 -17.76
N TYR A 437 2.48 -30.43 -16.82
CA TYR A 437 3.15 -29.65 -15.76
C TYR A 437 4.32 -28.79 -16.24
N SER A 438 4.87 -29.03 -17.44
CA SER A 438 5.93 -28.17 -17.99
C SER A 438 5.40 -26.79 -18.38
N LEU A 439 4.08 -26.66 -18.57
CA LEU A 439 3.41 -25.39 -18.89
C LEU A 439 3.48 -24.39 -17.71
N TYR A 440 3.46 -24.89 -16.47
CA TYR A 440 3.49 -24.10 -15.24
C TYR A 440 4.63 -24.60 -14.33
N PRO A 441 5.90 -24.28 -14.64
CA PRO A 441 7.06 -24.80 -13.92
C PRO A 441 7.08 -24.39 -12.44
N GLU A 442 6.37 -23.34 -12.07
CA GLU A 442 6.23 -22.92 -10.68
C GLU A 442 5.57 -23.99 -9.79
N LEU A 443 4.80 -24.94 -10.33
CA LEU A 443 4.21 -26.03 -9.54
C LEU A 443 5.26 -26.90 -8.87
N LYS A 444 6.45 -27.05 -9.47
CA LYS A 444 7.54 -27.89 -8.97
C LYS A 444 7.07 -29.32 -8.74
N ASP A 445 7.03 -29.77 -7.49
CA ASP A 445 6.66 -31.10 -7.02
C ASP A 445 5.14 -31.27 -6.79
N ARG A 446 4.35 -30.19 -6.88
CA ARG A 446 2.93 -30.19 -6.52
C ARG A 446 2.05 -30.70 -7.66
N ALA A 447 1.23 -31.70 -7.38
CA ALA A 447 0.13 -32.10 -8.24
C ALA A 447 -1.06 -31.14 -8.09
N ILE A 448 -1.91 -31.05 -9.12
CA ILE A 448 -3.14 -30.24 -9.11
C ILE A 448 -4.26 -30.91 -9.91
N GLY A 449 -5.47 -30.97 -9.34
CA GLY A 449 -6.65 -31.38 -10.09
C GLY A 449 -7.83 -31.83 -9.22
N PHE A 450 -8.72 -32.63 -9.80
CA PHE A 450 -9.96 -33.10 -9.19
C PHE A 450 -9.96 -34.62 -9.07
N LEU A 451 -10.24 -35.15 -7.87
CA LEU A 451 -10.68 -36.54 -7.69
C LEU A 451 -12.18 -36.64 -7.91
N THR A 452 -12.92 -35.66 -7.39
CA THR A 452 -14.37 -35.56 -7.48
C THR A 452 -14.80 -34.18 -7.97
N ARG A 453 -15.98 -34.11 -8.58
CA ARG A 453 -16.63 -32.87 -8.98
C ARG A 453 -18.09 -32.88 -8.58
N GLY A 454 -18.65 -31.71 -8.34
CA GLY A 454 -20.04 -31.54 -7.94
C GLY A 454 -20.25 -31.41 -6.44
N CYS A 455 -21.45 -31.00 -6.06
CA CYS A 455 -21.84 -30.75 -4.67
C CYS A 455 -23.33 -31.05 -4.52
N PRO A 456 -23.79 -31.69 -3.42
CA PRO A 456 -25.20 -32.01 -3.25
C PRO A 456 -26.02 -30.76 -2.87
N PHE A 457 -25.36 -29.70 -2.39
CA PHE A 457 -26.00 -28.47 -1.96
C PHE A 457 -26.30 -27.54 -3.14
N LYS A 458 -27.46 -26.88 -3.10
CA LYS A 458 -27.94 -25.95 -4.13
C LYS A 458 -27.82 -24.49 -3.68
N CYS A 459 -26.67 -24.12 -3.11
CA CYS A 459 -26.43 -22.75 -2.63
C CYS A 459 -26.65 -21.75 -3.79
N PRO A 460 -27.56 -20.76 -3.65
CA PRO A 460 -27.94 -19.88 -4.77
C PRO A 460 -26.79 -19.07 -5.38
N PHE A 461 -25.80 -18.72 -4.58
CA PHE A 461 -24.62 -17.97 -5.01
C PHE A 461 -23.58 -18.83 -5.75
N CYS A 462 -23.70 -20.16 -5.70
CA CYS A 462 -22.64 -21.09 -6.10
C CYS A 462 -22.76 -21.52 -7.56
N ILE A 463 -21.63 -21.55 -8.26
CA ILE A 463 -21.55 -22.01 -9.65
C ILE A 463 -21.65 -23.54 -9.79
N VAL A 464 -21.27 -24.28 -8.74
CA VAL A 464 -21.05 -25.73 -8.80
C VAL A 464 -22.29 -26.52 -9.23
N PRO A 465 -23.51 -26.26 -8.73
CA PRO A 465 -24.69 -27.04 -9.13
C PRO A 465 -24.99 -26.94 -10.63
N VAL A 466 -24.80 -25.75 -11.22
CA VAL A 466 -25.01 -25.51 -12.65
C VAL A 466 -23.86 -26.08 -13.48
N LYS A 467 -22.63 -25.95 -12.99
CA LYS A 467 -21.43 -26.36 -13.71
C LYS A 467 -21.18 -27.87 -13.61
N GLU A 468 -21.02 -28.38 -12.41
CA GLU A 468 -20.52 -29.74 -12.17
C GLU A 468 -21.65 -30.73 -11.85
N GLY A 469 -22.77 -30.23 -11.31
CA GLY A 469 -23.95 -31.02 -10.98
C GLY A 469 -23.78 -31.82 -9.69
N ARG A 470 -24.39 -33.02 -9.65
CA ARG A 470 -24.27 -33.95 -8.52
C ARG A 470 -22.84 -34.46 -8.38
N VAL A 471 -22.49 -34.78 -7.14
CA VAL A 471 -21.16 -35.31 -6.78
C VAL A 471 -20.87 -36.59 -7.56
N LYS A 472 -19.70 -36.65 -8.19
CA LYS A 472 -19.20 -37.82 -8.91
C LYS A 472 -17.68 -37.87 -8.88
N GLN A 473 -17.13 -39.08 -8.88
CA GLN A 473 -15.70 -39.29 -9.10
C GLN A 473 -15.35 -39.03 -10.57
N VAL A 474 -14.23 -38.35 -10.81
CA VAL A 474 -13.72 -38.03 -12.15
C VAL A 474 -12.26 -38.44 -12.36
N SER A 475 -11.56 -38.84 -11.30
CA SER A 475 -10.17 -39.32 -11.33
C SER A 475 -9.91 -40.21 -10.11
N ASP A 476 -8.75 -40.86 -10.10
CA ASP A 476 -8.12 -41.45 -8.92
C ASP A 476 -6.82 -40.69 -8.57
N LEU A 477 -6.19 -41.07 -7.45
CA LEU A 477 -4.95 -40.46 -6.98
C LEU A 477 -3.76 -40.73 -7.89
N ASP A 478 -3.68 -41.90 -8.53
CA ASP A 478 -2.56 -42.27 -9.38
C ASP A 478 -2.51 -41.40 -10.64
N ALA A 479 -3.66 -41.23 -11.31
CA ALA A 479 -3.83 -40.35 -12.46
C ALA A 479 -3.59 -38.86 -12.11
N LEU A 480 -3.93 -38.46 -10.89
CA LEU A 480 -3.78 -37.08 -10.44
C LEU A 480 -2.33 -36.72 -10.11
N LEU A 481 -1.64 -37.63 -9.41
CA LEU A 481 -0.26 -37.44 -8.98
C LEU A 481 0.71 -37.56 -10.15
N GLN A 482 0.47 -38.42 -11.15
CA GLN A 482 1.37 -38.63 -12.29
C GLN A 482 2.83 -38.82 -11.85
N ASN A 483 3.06 -39.72 -10.89
CA ASN A 483 4.36 -40.00 -10.26
C ASN A 483 4.95 -38.84 -9.43
N ARG A 484 4.22 -37.74 -9.20
CA ARG A 484 4.64 -36.67 -8.30
C ARG A 484 4.39 -37.08 -6.86
N LEU A 485 5.38 -36.82 -6.00
CA LEU A 485 5.35 -37.28 -4.62
C LEU A 485 4.88 -36.18 -3.67
N GLY A 486 3.99 -36.56 -2.75
CA GLY A 486 3.85 -35.93 -1.44
C GLY A 486 3.06 -34.62 -1.34
N LYS A 487 2.68 -33.94 -2.44
CA LYS A 487 1.91 -32.68 -2.38
C LYS A 487 0.82 -32.57 -3.45
N LEU A 488 -0.41 -32.27 -3.01
CA LEU A 488 -1.58 -32.19 -3.87
C LEU A 488 -2.42 -30.92 -3.61
N ILE A 489 -2.62 -30.10 -4.64
CA ILE A 489 -3.63 -29.04 -4.67
C ILE A 489 -4.93 -29.66 -5.18
N LEU A 490 -5.83 -29.99 -4.26
CA LEU A 490 -7.10 -30.62 -4.57
C LEU A 490 -8.15 -29.55 -4.87
N LEU A 491 -8.77 -29.66 -6.04
CA LEU A 491 -9.76 -28.70 -6.55
C LEU A 491 -11.21 -29.16 -6.37
N ASP A 492 -11.45 -30.34 -5.79
CA ASP A 492 -12.77 -30.91 -5.52
C ASP A 492 -13.72 -29.91 -4.87
N ASP A 493 -14.92 -29.77 -5.42
CA ASP A 493 -15.92 -28.80 -4.95
C ASP A 493 -16.38 -29.09 -3.52
N ASN A 494 -16.53 -30.38 -3.17
CA ASN A 494 -16.81 -30.84 -1.82
C ASN A 494 -16.48 -32.33 -1.66
N ILE A 495 -15.19 -32.66 -1.48
CA ILE A 495 -14.74 -34.06 -1.34
C ILE A 495 -15.46 -34.83 -0.22
N LEU A 496 -15.85 -34.16 0.87
CA LEU A 496 -16.51 -34.80 2.02
C LEU A 496 -17.95 -35.26 1.71
N SER A 497 -18.53 -34.78 0.61
CA SER A 497 -19.86 -35.19 0.17
C SER A 497 -19.86 -36.43 -0.73
N HIS A 498 -18.69 -36.89 -1.16
CA HIS A 498 -18.59 -38.11 -1.96
C HIS A 498 -18.77 -39.35 -1.07
N PRO A 499 -19.58 -40.36 -1.47
CA PRO A 499 -19.79 -41.57 -0.66
C PRO A 499 -18.49 -42.29 -0.27
N ASN A 500 -17.52 -42.35 -1.18
CA ASN A 500 -16.19 -42.95 -0.95
C ASN A 500 -15.16 -41.99 -0.33
N CYS A 501 -15.57 -40.89 0.32
CA CYS A 501 -14.61 -39.90 0.83
C CYS A 501 -13.60 -40.50 1.82
N ASN A 502 -14.02 -41.43 2.68
CA ASN A 502 -13.12 -42.04 3.67
C ASN A 502 -11.99 -42.81 2.98
N PHE A 503 -12.32 -43.57 1.92
CA PHE A 503 -11.31 -44.25 1.10
C PHE A 503 -10.29 -43.28 0.51
N PHE A 504 -10.72 -42.16 -0.07
CA PHE A 504 -9.79 -41.16 -0.62
C PHE A 504 -8.89 -40.54 0.46
N LEU A 505 -9.46 -40.20 1.62
CA LEU A 505 -8.72 -39.65 2.74
C LEU A 505 -7.73 -40.67 3.32
N GLU A 506 -8.12 -41.94 3.44
CA GLU A 506 -7.24 -43.03 3.86
C GLU A 506 -6.07 -43.23 2.91
N GLU A 507 -6.31 -43.21 1.60
CA GLU A 507 -5.24 -43.33 0.60
C GLU A 507 -4.26 -42.14 0.69
N MET A 508 -4.75 -40.92 0.91
CA MET A 508 -3.89 -39.76 1.17
C MET A 508 -3.02 -39.96 2.41
N VAL A 509 -3.57 -40.54 3.47
CA VAL A 509 -2.83 -40.87 4.70
C VAL A 509 -1.78 -41.95 4.44
N LYS A 510 -2.15 -43.08 3.82
CA LYS A 510 -1.24 -44.21 3.56
C LYS A 510 -0.06 -43.78 2.69
N ARG A 511 -0.31 -42.93 1.70
CA ARG A 511 0.70 -42.41 0.77
C ARG A 511 1.42 -41.16 1.29
N ASN A 512 1.12 -40.72 2.51
CA ASN A 512 1.70 -39.53 3.16
C ASN A 512 1.64 -38.26 2.28
N ILE A 513 0.48 -38.00 1.67
CA ILE A 513 0.25 -36.86 0.78
C ILE A 513 -0.15 -35.65 1.63
N GLU A 514 0.60 -34.56 1.56
CA GLU A 514 0.13 -33.26 2.03
C GLU A 514 -0.89 -32.69 1.06
N VAL A 515 -2.02 -32.18 1.58
CA VAL A 515 -3.13 -31.74 0.72
C VAL A 515 -3.52 -30.29 0.99
N ASN A 516 -3.61 -29.49 -0.07
CA ASN A 516 -4.31 -28.22 -0.03
C ASN A 516 -5.74 -28.43 -0.54
N PHE A 517 -6.72 -28.40 0.38
CA PHE A 517 -8.14 -28.45 0.06
C PHE A 517 -8.62 -27.07 -0.40
N ASN A 518 -8.46 -26.77 -1.69
CA ASN A 518 -8.56 -25.39 -2.18
C ASN A 518 -9.99 -24.84 -2.22
N GLN A 519 -11.02 -25.68 -2.40
CA GLN A 519 -12.43 -25.25 -2.43
C GLN A 519 -13.13 -25.28 -1.06
N THR A 520 -12.36 -25.35 0.04
CA THR A 520 -12.84 -25.55 1.41
C THR A 520 -13.52 -26.89 1.65
N LEU A 521 -13.57 -27.29 2.92
CA LEU A 521 -14.32 -28.44 3.40
C LEU A 521 -15.63 -27.95 4.04
N ASP A 522 -16.70 -28.74 3.90
CA ASP A 522 -17.93 -28.53 4.67
C ASP A 522 -17.82 -29.22 6.03
N ILE A 523 -17.60 -28.42 7.08
CA ILE A 523 -17.44 -28.93 8.45
C ILE A 523 -18.66 -29.70 8.96
N ARG A 524 -19.86 -29.45 8.41
CA ARG A 524 -21.09 -30.14 8.81
C ARG A 524 -21.07 -31.62 8.44
N LEU A 525 -20.29 -31.99 7.42
CA LEU A 525 -20.13 -33.37 6.93
C LEU A 525 -19.07 -34.17 7.70
N ILE A 526 -18.35 -33.55 8.64
CA ILE A 526 -17.33 -34.25 9.44
C ILE A 526 -17.99 -35.21 10.42
N ASP A 527 -17.35 -36.35 10.63
CA ASP A 527 -17.62 -37.28 11.74
C ASP A 527 -16.29 -37.65 12.42
N LYS A 528 -16.35 -38.56 13.39
CA LYS A 528 -15.17 -39.00 14.15
C LYS A 528 -14.06 -39.58 13.25
N GLU A 529 -14.44 -40.32 12.20
CA GLU A 529 -13.50 -40.98 11.31
C GLU A 529 -12.83 -39.96 10.38
N LYS A 530 -13.62 -39.10 9.72
CA LYS A 530 -13.12 -38.02 8.87
C LYS A 530 -12.22 -37.07 9.64
N ALA A 531 -12.58 -36.72 10.89
CA ALA A 531 -11.74 -35.89 11.75
C ALA A 531 -10.38 -36.52 12.02
N LYS A 532 -10.34 -37.84 12.32
CA LYS A 532 -9.11 -38.60 12.53
C LYS A 532 -8.24 -38.62 11.26
N LEU A 533 -8.83 -38.85 10.09
CA LEU A 533 -8.11 -38.89 8.81
C LEU A 533 -7.56 -37.51 8.45
N LEU A 534 -8.36 -36.45 8.54
CA LEU A 534 -7.94 -35.08 8.23
C LEU A 534 -6.76 -34.62 9.09
N LYS A 535 -6.71 -34.99 10.37
CA LYS A 535 -5.56 -34.68 11.25
C LYS A 535 -4.27 -35.40 10.81
N ARG A 536 -4.37 -36.53 10.09
CA ARG A 536 -3.24 -37.33 9.59
C ARG A 536 -2.74 -36.86 8.21
N ILE A 537 -3.60 -36.32 7.34
CA ILE A 537 -3.28 -35.89 5.95
C ILE A 537 -2.36 -34.65 5.87
N ARG A 538 -2.12 -33.96 6.98
CA ARG A 538 -1.42 -32.65 6.98
C ARG A 538 -2.03 -31.67 5.95
N PRO A 539 -3.22 -31.12 6.23
CA PRO A 539 -3.80 -30.06 5.41
C PRO A 539 -2.89 -28.83 5.38
N SER A 540 -2.63 -28.30 4.20
CA SER A 540 -1.60 -27.29 3.95
C SER A 540 -2.12 -26.13 3.10
N ASN A 541 -1.47 -24.96 3.20
CA ASN A 541 -1.75 -23.85 2.28
C ASN A 541 -1.23 -24.19 0.86
N VAL A 542 -1.64 -23.43 -0.17
CA VAL A 542 -1.23 -23.67 -1.57
C VAL A 542 0.29 -23.74 -1.81
N ARG A 543 1.09 -23.10 -0.94
CA ARG A 543 2.56 -23.11 -1.00
C ARG A 543 3.20 -24.26 -0.22
N PHE A 544 2.41 -25.04 0.53
CA PHE A 544 2.88 -26.12 1.40
C PHE A 544 3.94 -25.67 2.41
N THR A 545 3.81 -24.43 2.90
CA THR A 545 4.73 -23.85 3.88
C THR A 545 4.18 -23.87 5.30
N ARG A 546 2.86 -24.06 5.45
CA ARG A 546 2.20 -24.13 6.75
C ARG A 546 0.98 -25.04 6.68
N ARG A 547 0.70 -25.71 7.79
CA ARG A 547 -0.57 -26.40 7.98
C ARG A 547 -1.71 -25.39 8.04
N VAL A 548 -2.79 -25.64 7.34
CA VAL A 548 -4.02 -24.85 7.42
C VAL A 548 -5.22 -25.71 7.03
N TYR A 549 -6.31 -25.56 7.76
CA TYR A 549 -7.60 -26.13 7.41
C TYR A 549 -8.44 -25.03 6.78
N HIS A 550 -9.11 -25.34 5.67
CA HIS A 550 -10.00 -24.41 4.98
C HIS A 550 -11.44 -24.90 5.13
N PHE A 551 -12.29 -24.13 5.79
CA PHE A 551 -13.73 -24.36 5.91
C PHE A 551 -14.52 -23.20 5.31
N SER A 552 -15.82 -23.40 5.06
CA SER A 552 -16.73 -22.33 4.67
C SER A 552 -17.76 -22.04 5.77
N LEU A 553 -18.13 -20.77 5.94
CA LEU A 553 -19.21 -20.32 6.81
C LEU A 553 -19.88 -19.08 6.21
N ASN A 554 -20.92 -19.31 5.41
CA ASN A 554 -21.53 -18.27 4.57
C ASN A 554 -22.85 -17.70 5.13
N ASP A 555 -23.40 -18.30 6.18
CA ASP A 555 -24.61 -17.87 6.87
C ASP A 555 -24.49 -18.20 8.37
N THR A 556 -25.51 -17.80 9.14
CA THR A 556 -25.63 -18.09 10.58
C THR A 556 -26.41 -19.38 10.85
N GLY A 557 -26.77 -20.13 9.81
CA GLY A 557 -27.49 -21.39 9.93
C GLY A 557 -26.62 -22.48 10.55
N ASN A 558 -27.16 -23.18 11.55
CA ASN A 558 -26.54 -24.35 12.17
C ASN A 558 -25.19 -24.08 12.87
N LEU A 559 -24.95 -22.88 13.42
CA LEU A 559 -23.70 -22.57 14.15
C LEU A 559 -23.41 -23.57 15.30
N ASP A 560 -24.44 -24.06 15.98
CA ASP A 560 -24.27 -25.10 17.02
C ASP A 560 -23.79 -26.43 16.46
N LEU A 561 -24.31 -26.84 15.30
CA LEU A 561 -23.80 -28.02 14.60
C LEU A 561 -22.34 -27.81 14.21
N VAL A 562 -22.01 -26.65 13.64
CA VAL A 562 -20.63 -26.29 13.29
C VAL A 562 -19.72 -26.39 14.51
N ARG A 563 -20.14 -25.86 15.67
CA ARG A 563 -19.38 -25.94 16.93
C ARG A 563 -19.17 -27.40 17.37
N ARG A 564 -20.24 -28.21 17.39
CA ARG A 564 -20.14 -29.64 17.76
C ARG A 564 -19.20 -30.40 16.83
N LYS A 565 -19.25 -30.15 15.52
CA LYS A 565 -18.34 -30.79 14.54
C LYS A 565 -16.91 -30.28 14.69
N TYR A 566 -16.72 -28.99 14.95
CA TYR A 566 -15.41 -28.39 15.24
C TYR A 566 -14.72 -29.03 16.44
N GLN A 567 -15.46 -29.31 17.51
CA GLN A 567 -14.94 -29.96 18.70
C GLN A 567 -14.39 -31.37 18.42
N GLN A 568 -14.91 -32.08 17.40
CA GLN A 568 -14.41 -33.41 17.02
C GLN A 568 -12.99 -33.37 16.45
N LEU A 569 -12.56 -32.24 15.89
CA LEU A 569 -11.21 -32.05 15.33
C LEU A 569 -10.17 -31.73 16.41
N LYS A 570 -10.61 -31.38 17.64
CA LYS A 570 -9.76 -31.08 18.80
C LYS A 570 -8.65 -30.07 18.45
N PHE A 571 -9.03 -28.96 17.83
CA PHE A 571 -8.09 -27.87 17.54
C PHE A 571 -7.71 -27.10 18.80
N THR A 572 -6.52 -26.52 18.76
CA THR A 572 -5.96 -25.65 19.80
C THR A 572 -5.66 -24.27 19.20
N HIS A 573 -5.28 -23.29 20.03
CA HIS A 573 -4.95 -21.95 19.55
C HIS A 573 -3.70 -21.89 18.64
N SER A 574 -2.88 -22.94 18.58
CA SER A 574 -1.71 -23.02 17.69
C SER A 574 -2.06 -23.56 16.30
N ASP A 575 -3.23 -24.17 16.12
CA ASP A 575 -3.73 -24.59 14.82
C ASP A 575 -4.11 -23.37 13.95
N ASN A 576 -4.04 -23.52 12.63
CA ASN A 576 -4.47 -22.50 11.68
C ASN A 576 -5.75 -22.98 10.99
N VAL A 577 -6.90 -22.48 11.41
CA VAL A 577 -8.20 -22.91 10.89
C VAL A 577 -8.90 -21.73 10.22
N GLU A 578 -8.79 -21.65 8.90
CA GLU A 578 -9.34 -20.55 8.11
C GLU A 578 -10.78 -20.85 7.71
N PHE A 579 -11.69 -19.93 8.01
CA PHE A 579 -13.06 -19.95 7.51
C PHE A 579 -13.23 -18.90 6.42
N ILE A 580 -13.60 -19.35 5.23
CA ILE A 580 -14.03 -18.47 4.16
C ILE A 580 -15.46 -18.04 4.44
N CYS A 581 -15.63 -16.73 4.68
CA CYS A 581 -16.92 -16.11 4.92
C CYS A 581 -17.25 -15.16 3.76
N MET A 582 -18.28 -15.52 3.00
CA MET A 582 -18.82 -14.62 1.99
C MET A 582 -19.59 -13.47 2.66
N TYR A 583 -19.48 -12.26 2.11
CA TYR A 583 -20.25 -11.08 2.53
C TYR A 583 -20.80 -10.34 1.31
N GLY A 584 -21.81 -9.50 1.56
CA GLY A 584 -22.41 -8.66 0.52
C GLY A 584 -23.24 -9.43 -0.51
N TYR A 585 -23.85 -10.55 -0.09
CA TYR A 585 -24.84 -11.30 -0.87
C TYR A 585 -26.24 -11.15 -0.27
N ASN A 586 -26.49 -11.78 0.88
CA ASN A 586 -27.81 -11.83 1.53
C ASN A 586 -27.73 -11.92 3.07
N THR A 587 -26.60 -11.54 3.66
CA THR A 587 -26.42 -11.48 5.12
C THR A 587 -26.57 -10.03 5.59
N THR A 588 -27.11 -9.82 6.78
CA THR A 588 -27.11 -8.51 7.44
C THR A 588 -25.79 -8.24 8.16
N LEU A 589 -25.55 -7.00 8.59
CA LEU A 589 -24.42 -6.67 9.44
C LEU A 589 -24.44 -7.48 10.74
N ALA A 590 -25.61 -7.66 11.35
CA ALA A 590 -25.78 -8.48 12.55
C ALA A 590 -25.37 -9.94 12.31
N ASN A 591 -25.73 -10.52 11.15
CA ASN A 591 -25.31 -11.88 10.80
C ASN A 591 -23.80 -11.98 10.57
N ASP A 592 -23.19 -10.98 9.92
CA ASP A 592 -21.74 -10.93 9.72
C ASP A 592 -21.01 -10.85 11.07
N LEU A 593 -21.50 -10.00 11.98
CA LEU A 593 -20.99 -9.86 13.34
C LEU A 593 -21.12 -11.17 14.14
N GLU A 594 -22.28 -11.82 14.10
CA GLU A 594 -22.52 -13.11 14.76
C GLU A 594 -21.54 -14.18 14.28
N ARG A 595 -21.32 -14.31 12.97
CA ARG A 595 -20.34 -15.25 12.41
C ARG A 595 -18.92 -14.94 12.91
N PHE A 596 -18.52 -13.68 12.96
CA PHE A 596 -17.17 -13.32 13.40
C PHE A 596 -16.97 -13.50 14.91
N ARG A 597 -17.98 -13.20 15.75
CA ARG A 597 -17.99 -13.55 17.17
C ARG A 597 -17.87 -15.05 17.36
N PHE A 598 -18.67 -15.81 16.63
CA PHE A 598 -18.66 -17.27 16.65
C PHE A 598 -17.26 -17.80 16.34
N LEU A 599 -16.64 -17.37 15.23
CA LEU A 599 -15.29 -17.80 14.87
C LEU A 599 -14.26 -17.38 15.91
N ARG A 600 -14.37 -16.17 16.49
CA ARG A 600 -13.44 -15.71 17.52
C ARG A 600 -13.48 -16.56 18.80
N SER A 601 -14.63 -17.19 19.07
CA SER A 601 -14.82 -18.12 20.20
C SER A 601 -14.20 -19.50 19.98
N LEU A 602 -13.76 -19.85 18.76
CA LEU A 602 -13.23 -21.17 18.43
C LEU A 602 -11.69 -21.18 18.49
N PRO A 603 -11.05 -22.19 19.12
CA PRO A 603 -9.58 -22.27 19.21
C PRO A 603 -8.93 -22.39 17.83
N GLY A 604 -8.01 -21.46 17.50
CA GLY A 604 -7.25 -21.49 16.24
C GLY A 604 -8.03 -21.03 15.00
N ALA A 605 -9.32 -20.71 15.13
CA ALA A 605 -10.15 -20.26 14.03
C ALA A 605 -9.91 -18.79 13.69
N TYR A 606 -9.93 -18.47 12.39
CA TYR A 606 -9.88 -17.10 11.89
C TYR A 606 -10.62 -16.96 10.57
N VAL A 607 -10.96 -15.72 10.23
CA VAL A 607 -11.76 -15.42 9.05
C VAL A 607 -10.92 -15.04 7.83
N PHE A 608 -11.37 -15.52 6.67
CA PHE A 608 -11.03 -15.00 5.36
C PHE A 608 -12.32 -14.47 4.73
N VAL A 609 -12.45 -13.15 4.60
CA VAL A 609 -13.64 -12.55 4.01
C VAL A 609 -13.55 -12.52 2.48
N GLN A 610 -14.64 -12.90 1.82
CA GLN A 610 -14.78 -12.88 0.37
C GLN A 610 -16.04 -12.11 -0.02
N ARG A 611 -15.89 -11.02 -0.78
CA ARG A 611 -17.06 -10.31 -1.30
C ARG A 611 -17.75 -11.20 -2.32
N TYR A 612 -19.07 -11.27 -2.26
CA TYR A 612 -19.86 -11.88 -3.32
C TYR A 612 -19.56 -11.21 -4.66
N GLN A 613 -19.40 -12.05 -5.68
CA GLN A 613 -19.25 -11.66 -7.08
C GLN A 613 -20.25 -12.51 -7.85
N PRO A 614 -21.29 -11.90 -8.42
CA PRO A 614 -22.26 -12.64 -9.21
C PRO A 614 -21.58 -13.41 -10.34
N ILE A 615 -21.97 -14.66 -10.51
CA ILE A 615 -21.69 -15.39 -11.74
C ILE A 615 -22.54 -14.82 -12.87
N ARG A 616 -22.19 -15.10 -14.13
CA ARG A 616 -23.02 -14.72 -15.26
C ARG A 616 -24.41 -15.31 -15.06
N GLU A 617 -25.44 -14.45 -15.12
CA GLU A 617 -26.85 -14.83 -14.85
C GLU A 617 -27.13 -15.34 -13.41
N GLY A 618 -26.20 -15.12 -12.48
CA GLY A 618 -26.40 -15.39 -11.06
C GLY A 618 -27.29 -14.35 -10.37
N PRO A 619 -27.81 -14.65 -9.17
CA PRO A 619 -28.69 -13.74 -8.45
C PRO A 619 -27.97 -12.43 -8.09
N PRO A 620 -28.66 -11.27 -8.12
CA PRO A 620 -28.09 -10.03 -7.62
C PRO A 620 -27.89 -10.12 -6.09
N PRO A 621 -26.96 -9.34 -5.51
CA PRO A 621 -26.91 -9.17 -4.06
C PRO A 621 -28.17 -8.44 -3.57
N ASP A 622 -28.72 -8.89 -2.45
CA ASP A 622 -29.77 -8.22 -1.69
C ASP A 622 -29.19 -7.64 -0.40
N LEU A 623 -29.13 -6.31 -0.35
CA LEU A 623 -28.61 -5.54 0.79
C LEU A 623 -29.65 -4.58 1.36
N SER A 624 -30.93 -4.75 0.97
CA SER A 624 -32.02 -3.86 1.36
C SER A 624 -32.14 -3.70 2.88
N ASN A 625 -31.96 -4.79 3.62
CA ASN A 625 -31.99 -4.85 5.08
C ASN A 625 -30.61 -5.11 5.69
N PHE A 626 -29.53 -4.66 5.03
CA PHE A 626 -28.18 -4.92 5.53
C PHE A 626 -27.91 -4.26 6.89
N PHE A 627 -28.38 -3.02 7.07
CA PHE A 627 -28.33 -2.30 8.33
C PHE A 627 -29.69 -2.34 9.02
N ASP A 628 -29.68 -2.57 10.32
CA ASP A 628 -30.80 -2.38 11.23
C ASP A 628 -30.61 -1.09 12.04
N ASP A 629 -31.51 -0.83 13.00
CA ASP A 629 -31.45 0.35 13.87
C ASP A 629 -30.25 0.36 14.84
N HIS A 630 -29.50 -0.75 14.93
CA HIS A 630 -28.34 -0.93 15.80
C HIS A 630 -27.01 -0.93 15.02
N ALA A 631 -27.01 -0.39 13.79
CA ALA A 631 -25.84 -0.42 12.90
C ALA A 631 -24.56 0.16 13.55
N ASP A 632 -24.66 1.25 14.30
CA ASP A 632 -23.52 1.88 14.97
C ASP A 632 -22.94 0.94 16.06
N ASP A 633 -23.79 0.38 16.93
CA ASP A 633 -23.38 -0.56 17.98
C ASP A 633 -22.72 -1.82 17.40
N HIS A 634 -23.30 -2.37 16.33
CA HIS A 634 -22.75 -3.54 15.63
C HIS A 634 -21.36 -3.26 15.06
N ILE A 635 -21.14 -2.06 14.49
CA ILE A 635 -19.85 -1.67 13.96
C ILE A 635 -18.84 -1.49 15.09
N ASP A 636 -19.21 -0.83 16.18
CA ASP A 636 -18.32 -0.63 17.33
C ASP A 636 -17.84 -1.97 17.89
N GLU A 637 -18.73 -2.94 18.05
CA GLU A 637 -18.33 -4.27 18.50
C GLU A 637 -17.46 -4.99 17.47
N LEU A 638 -17.86 -4.96 16.18
CA LEU A 638 -17.11 -5.55 15.09
C LEU A 638 -15.64 -5.10 15.09
N THR A 639 -15.38 -3.81 15.34
CA THR A 639 -14.01 -3.25 15.35
C THR A 639 -13.14 -3.76 16.50
N ASN A 640 -13.75 -4.36 17.52
CA ASN A 640 -13.07 -4.97 18.67
C ASN A 640 -12.81 -6.47 18.47
N ILE A 641 -13.41 -7.10 17.45
CA ILE A 641 -13.12 -8.50 17.10
C ILE A 641 -11.79 -8.58 16.33
N LEU A 642 -10.74 -8.99 17.05
CA LEU A 642 -9.39 -9.13 16.49
C LEU A 642 -8.99 -10.59 16.34
N PHE A 643 -8.68 -11.00 15.10
CA PHE A 643 -8.08 -12.28 14.79
C PHE A 643 -6.55 -12.18 14.83
N PRO A 644 -5.82 -13.13 15.47
CA PRO A 644 -4.36 -13.12 15.44
C PRO A 644 -3.78 -13.24 14.03
N GLN A 645 -4.54 -13.84 13.12
CA GLN A 645 -4.14 -14.16 11.76
C GLN A 645 -5.07 -13.43 10.77
N ASN A 646 -4.52 -13.03 9.62
CA ASN A 646 -5.28 -12.58 8.46
C ASN A 646 -6.15 -11.31 8.61
N MET A 647 -5.87 -10.42 9.57
CA MET A 647 -6.57 -9.12 9.68
C MET A 647 -6.51 -8.26 8.40
N LYS A 648 -5.54 -8.49 7.52
CA LYS A 648 -5.48 -7.87 6.18
C LYS A 648 -6.68 -8.25 5.30
N SER A 649 -7.26 -9.44 5.49
CA SER A 649 -8.50 -9.84 4.82
C SER A 649 -9.67 -9.02 5.35
N MET A 650 -9.83 -8.94 6.68
CA MET A 650 -10.86 -8.14 7.34
C MET A 650 -10.84 -6.65 6.96
N GLU A 651 -9.65 -6.07 6.74
CA GLU A 651 -9.55 -4.68 6.25
C GLU A 651 -10.32 -4.46 4.94
N LYS A 652 -10.43 -5.47 4.07
CA LYS A 652 -11.25 -5.38 2.84
C LYS A 652 -12.74 -5.28 3.15
N TYR A 653 -13.21 -6.05 4.13
CA TYR A 653 -14.58 -5.99 4.60
C TYR A 653 -14.87 -4.63 5.25
N TYR A 654 -14.01 -4.16 6.15
CA TYR A 654 -14.16 -2.83 6.77
C TYR A 654 -14.23 -1.70 5.75
N ARG A 655 -13.40 -1.74 4.70
CA ARG A 655 -13.43 -0.72 3.63
C ARG A 655 -14.69 -0.79 2.78
N TRP A 656 -15.28 -1.98 2.61
CA TRP A 656 -16.57 -2.14 1.93
C TRP A 656 -17.70 -1.63 2.83
N LEU A 657 -17.73 -2.07 4.09
CA LEU A 657 -18.71 -1.67 5.10
C LEU A 657 -18.73 -0.15 5.31
N SER A 658 -17.55 0.47 5.47
CA SER A 658 -17.43 1.92 5.66
C SER A 658 -17.96 2.72 4.47
N LYS A 659 -17.82 2.21 3.24
CA LYS A 659 -18.41 2.85 2.05
C LYS A 659 -19.92 2.69 2.02
N LEU A 660 -20.41 1.48 2.28
CA LEU A 660 -21.84 1.18 2.30
C LEU A 660 -22.55 2.01 3.38
N TYR A 661 -21.95 2.09 4.58
CA TYR A 661 -22.42 2.93 5.68
C TYR A 661 -22.48 4.42 5.28
N ALA A 662 -21.40 4.95 4.70
CA ALA A 662 -21.37 6.35 4.27
C ALA A 662 -22.41 6.68 3.20
N GLN A 663 -22.65 5.74 2.28
CA GLN A 663 -23.70 5.87 1.25
C GLN A 663 -25.10 5.81 1.84
N THR A 664 -25.31 5.00 2.89
CA THR A 664 -26.63 4.78 3.50
C THR A 664 -27.01 5.93 4.44
N PHE A 665 -26.09 6.34 5.32
CA PHE A 665 -26.37 7.30 6.40
C PHE A 665 -25.87 8.72 6.12
N GLY A 666 -25.15 8.96 5.02
CA GLY A 666 -24.57 10.27 4.70
C GLY A 666 -23.48 10.74 5.68
N LYS A 667 -23.06 9.89 6.63
CA LYS A 667 -22.04 10.17 7.66
C LYS A 667 -20.96 9.09 7.70
N LEU A 668 -19.84 9.36 8.38
CA LEU A 668 -18.78 8.37 8.60
C LEU A 668 -18.87 7.76 9.99
N HIS A 669 -18.65 6.46 10.09
CA HIS A 669 -18.43 5.81 11.37
C HIS A 669 -16.95 5.93 11.78
N THR A 670 -16.65 6.79 12.76
CA THR A 670 -15.26 7.13 13.16
C THR A 670 -14.48 5.90 13.63
N GLY A 671 -15.05 5.07 14.52
CA GLY A 671 -14.39 3.85 15.02
C GLY A 671 -13.97 2.87 13.91
N LEU A 672 -14.78 2.73 12.86
CA LEU A 672 -14.48 1.90 11.70
C LEU A 672 -13.34 2.48 10.86
N VAL A 673 -13.36 3.79 10.58
CA VAL A 673 -12.29 4.48 9.85
C VAL A 673 -10.97 4.35 10.61
N ASP A 674 -10.98 4.56 11.93
CA ASP A 674 -9.82 4.42 12.79
C ASP A 674 -9.26 3.00 12.75
N THR A 675 -10.14 2.01 12.75
CA THR A 675 -9.78 0.60 12.67
C THR A 675 -9.13 0.23 11.35
N ILE A 676 -9.63 0.76 10.23
CA ILE A 676 -9.03 0.57 8.90
C ILE A 676 -7.57 1.07 8.86
N PHE A 677 -7.27 2.17 9.57
CA PHE A 677 -5.95 2.79 9.57
C PHE A 677 -5.12 2.51 10.84
N ARG A 678 -5.61 1.66 11.76
CA ARG A 678 -4.98 1.40 13.06
C ARG A 678 -3.50 1.00 12.96
N TYR A 679 -3.16 0.16 11.98
CA TYR A 679 -1.82 -0.41 11.83
C TYR A 679 -1.09 -0.04 10.54
N ASN A 680 -1.82 0.18 9.45
CA ASN A 680 -1.24 0.33 8.11
C ASN A 680 -1.70 1.62 7.44
N ASN A 681 -0.82 2.24 6.67
CA ASN A 681 -1.13 3.38 5.79
C ASN A 681 -1.83 4.56 6.48
N ARG A 682 -1.53 4.82 7.76
CA ARG A 682 -2.12 5.91 8.57
C ARG A 682 -2.15 7.25 7.84
N GLN A 683 -1.07 7.59 7.14
CA GLN A 683 -0.94 8.81 6.33
C GLN A 683 -2.00 8.96 5.22
N SER A 684 -2.74 7.90 4.89
CA SER A 684 -3.81 7.91 3.89
C SER A 684 -5.20 8.11 4.47
N LYS A 685 -5.32 8.24 5.81
CA LYS A 685 -6.61 8.34 6.51
C LYS A 685 -7.43 9.55 6.06
N GLY A 686 -6.86 10.76 6.11
CA GLY A 686 -7.57 11.97 5.70
C GLY A 686 -8.05 11.92 4.25
N ARG A 687 -7.23 11.40 3.33
CA ARG A 687 -7.64 11.20 1.93
C ARG A 687 -8.80 10.23 1.81
N TYR A 688 -8.80 9.15 2.59
CA TYR A 688 -9.90 8.19 2.61
C TYR A 688 -11.19 8.85 3.12
N ILE A 689 -11.12 9.58 4.23
CA ILE A 689 -12.23 10.40 4.75
C ILE A 689 -12.78 11.33 3.67
N ALA A 690 -11.91 12.11 3.02
CA ALA A 690 -12.30 13.03 1.94
C ALA A 690 -12.89 12.30 0.72
N SER A 691 -12.44 11.07 0.41
CA SER A 691 -13.00 10.28 -0.68
C SER A 691 -14.42 9.78 -0.39
N LEU A 692 -14.73 9.53 0.88
CA LEU A 692 -16.07 9.12 1.30
C LEU A 692 -17.02 10.33 1.37
N ALA A 693 -16.55 11.49 1.83
CA ALA A 693 -17.33 12.73 1.84
C ALA A 693 -17.73 13.23 0.44
N ARG A 694 -17.02 12.79 -0.62
CA ARG A 694 -17.33 13.10 -2.02
C ARG A 694 -18.23 12.07 -2.69
N LEU A 695 -18.63 11.00 -2.00
CA LEU A 695 -19.64 10.08 -2.51
C LEU A 695 -20.93 10.88 -2.58
N LYS A 696 -21.36 11.24 -3.80
CA LYS A 696 -22.71 11.76 -4.01
C LYS A 696 -23.68 10.71 -3.45
N PRO A 697 -24.74 11.11 -2.72
CA PRO A 697 -25.88 10.23 -2.54
C PRO A 697 -26.36 9.84 -3.95
N VAL A 698 -26.59 8.54 -4.15
CA VAL A 698 -27.15 8.00 -5.41
C VAL A 698 -28.61 8.41 -5.48
#